data_AF-A0A0S1XFE5-F1
#
_entry.id   AF-A0A0S1XFE5-F1
#
_cell.length_a   1.000
_cell.length_b   1.000
_cell.length_c   1.000
_cell.angle_alpha   90.00
_cell.angle_beta   90.00
_cell.angle_gamma   90.00
#
_symmetry.space_group_name_H-M   'P 1'
#
loop_
_entity.id
_entity.type
_entity.pdbx_description
1 polymer ?
#
loop_
_entity_poly.entity_id
_entity_poly.type
_entity_poly.pdbx_seq_one_letter_code
_entity_poly.pdbx_strand_id
1 'polypeptide(L)'
;MKSSKKVLALLVMSVLIFSVFSAGCIGEKTATPTTTTSITSSTTKPTQSLQEQKPETTTSKAKYPITLTDFAGRKVTIEKPPERVIVLTSYWAEILCILGVQDRIVGIGKYIPYDPYIPDDVKKEPVVGSSFKGLNWETVASLNPDLIIVDWYGGKYKDAETIKKAEELGIPVIALSAKSVEDNIKVVEILGKVFGKEEKAEELASWMKERLDEVNKIASQIPADKKKNVLLISAPKDIGGPITVYAKGSAWASIVELVGAHNLAFDKEFDTQWPKLDLEKIIAYWGDKADVIIVTSFSQDKLEKAVNDIKNDPRWRAIKAVKEGHVYGIQAGSKAFLDWGPRIIVGVYQMGGLIYPEYYPEWKPIAKELLEKFYGIKYEAPVTVMDSMGRKVTFEKVPERVIVLSGYWAEVMHCLGVDDKIVGIDTSTPRNQFLPDSVKQKPQVGSTWSGINWETVASLNPDLIIMGRWKGGFTKGEQEVIERSKELGIKVLAFGIPDSNVTGTEMPYENIRIIRVLGKIFDKERKAEELASFLEKYYNEALDIASKIPADKKKNVLIVYGSSIVGKYATGAISISYKGSAYAETAELVGAHNVAFDYNFSTQYPKLDLEKLIAYFGDKTDVLIVVDWDPKRLPEAVEKIKSDPAWQEIKAVKEGNVVGILVSSWSKDAVALYGPRFITGIYAFGHAIYPEYYPDWKPIYEELLKRFYNMEG
;
A
#
# COMPACT_ATOMS: atom_id res chain seq x y z
N MET A 1 -46.14 -2.60 -5.89
CA MET A 1 -46.58 -3.54 -4.82
C MET A 1 -45.32 -3.95 -4.03
N LYS A 2 -45.23 -3.86 -2.70
CA LYS A 2 -45.68 -4.88 -1.69
C LYS A 2 -45.39 -6.31 -2.18
N SER A 3 -44.62 -7.18 -1.54
CA SER A 3 -44.05 -7.28 -0.17
C SER A 3 -42.62 -7.91 -0.27
N SER A 4 -41.85 -8.33 0.74
CA SER A 4 -42.05 -8.54 2.19
C SER A 4 -40.73 -8.44 2.99
N LYS A 5 -40.74 -8.89 4.24
CA LYS A 5 -39.61 -9.28 5.13
C LYS A 5 -40.09 -10.42 6.06
N LYS A 6 -39.18 -11.00 6.86
CA LYS A 6 -39.36 -11.97 7.99
C LYS A 6 -39.21 -13.48 7.57
N VAL A 7 -38.69 -14.41 8.40
CA VAL A 7 -38.14 -14.33 9.77
C VAL A 7 -37.06 -15.41 10.07
N LEU A 8 -36.48 -15.30 11.26
CA LEU A 8 -35.32 -15.99 11.88
C LEU A 8 -35.57 -17.43 12.42
N ALA A 9 -34.45 -18.14 12.66
CA ALA A 9 -34.16 -19.07 13.77
C ALA A 9 -34.58 -20.55 13.73
N LEU A 10 -33.58 -21.44 13.94
CA LEU A 10 -33.58 -22.37 15.08
C LEU A 10 -32.13 -22.77 15.47
N LEU A 11 -31.95 -23.14 16.73
CA LEU A 11 -30.70 -23.32 17.48
C LEU A 11 -30.86 -24.59 18.33
N VAL A 12 -29.76 -25.30 18.67
CA VAL A 12 -29.53 -26.27 19.78
C VAL A 12 -28.33 -27.13 19.36
N MET A 13 -27.12 -27.06 19.95
CA MET A 13 -26.69 -27.27 21.34
C MET A 13 -26.57 -28.75 21.73
N SER A 14 -25.32 -29.22 21.88
CA SER A 14 -24.95 -30.28 22.84
C SER A 14 -23.45 -30.21 23.16
N VAL A 15 -23.14 -30.40 24.45
CA VAL A 15 -21.82 -30.37 25.09
C VAL A 15 -21.56 -31.79 25.67
N LEU A 16 -20.37 -32.03 26.24
CA LEU A 16 -20.00 -33.14 27.17
C LEU A 16 -19.37 -34.38 26.51
N ILE A 17 -18.38 -35.10 27.07
CA ILE A 17 -17.32 -34.80 28.07
C ILE A 17 -16.34 -36.03 28.16
N PHE A 18 -15.27 -35.96 28.96
CA PHE A 18 -14.36 -37.07 29.39
C PHE A 18 -13.41 -37.68 28.31
N SER A 19 -12.21 -38.21 28.65
CA SER A 19 -11.57 -38.45 29.96
C SER A 19 -10.02 -38.47 29.93
N VAL A 20 -9.46 -38.08 31.08
CA VAL A 20 -8.11 -38.32 31.65
C VAL A 20 -7.43 -39.64 31.27
N PHE A 21 -6.09 -39.60 31.11
CA PHE A 21 -5.20 -40.68 31.57
C PHE A 21 -3.91 -40.12 32.20
N SER A 22 -3.31 -40.90 33.10
CA SER A 22 -2.37 -40.44 34.13
C SER A 22 -0.96 -41.03 34.04
N ALA A 23 0.02 -40.24 34.51
CA ALA A 23 1.23 -40.62 35.26
C ALA A 23 2.09 -41.84 34.85
N GLY A 24 3.40 -41.58 34.69
CA GLY A 24 4.48 -42.59 34.76
C GLY A 24 5.80 -41.92 35.18
N CYS A 25 6.36 -42.33 36.32
CA CYS A 25 7.61 -41.82 36.89
C CYS A 25 8.70 -42.92 36.93
N ILE A 26 9.91 -42.53 37.39
CA ILE A 26 11.08 -43.39 37.74
C ILE A 26 11.89 -43.81 36.51
N GLY A 27 13.23 -43.79 36.46
CA GLY A 27 14.34 -43.42 37.38
C GLY A 27 15.67 -43.61 36.60
N GLU A 28 16.90 -43.63 37.12
CA GLU A 28 17.52 -43.10 38.35
C GLU A 28 19.04 -42.85 38.07
N LYS A 29 19.82 -42.46 39.08
CA LYS A 29 21.21 -41.95 39.02
C LYS A 29 22.28 -42.96 38.55
N THR A 30 23.45 -42.45 38.15
CA THR A 30 24.78 -42.94 38.64
C THR A 30 25.88 -41.90 38.37
N ALA A 31 27.02 -41.98 39.08
CA ALA A 31 28.05 -40.92 39.09
C ALA A 31 29.50 -41.44 39.24
N THR A 32 30.47 -40.66 38.70
CA THR A 32 31.94 -40.65 39.01
C THR A 32 32.75 -41.94 38.73
N PRO A 33 34.12 -41.94 38.81
CA PRO A 33 35.12 -40.86 39.06
C PRO A 33 36.15 -40.69 37.90
N THR A 34 37.14 -39.77 37.91
CA THR A 34 38.55 -39.97 38.40
C THR A 34 39.38 -38.71 38.01
N THR A 35 39.90 -37.87 38.93
CA THR A 35 41.23 -37.88 39.62
C THR A 35 42.43 -37.47 38.72
N THR A 36 42.87 -36.18 38.69
CA THR A 36 44.13 -35.61 39.31
C THR A 36 45.39 -35.79 38.41
N THR A 37 46.45 -34.95 38.29
CA THR A 37 47.13 -34.01 39.23
C THR A 37 48.14 -33.02 38.54
N SER A 38 48.11 -31.72 38.92
CA SER A 38 49.30 -30.83 39.21
C SER A 38 50.36 -30.51 38.11
N ILE A 39 51.33 -29.57 38.23
CA ILE A 39 51.84 -28.63 39.26
C ILE A 39 52.18 -27.29 38.50
N THR A 40 52.18 -26.06 39.05
CA THR A 40 53.32 -25.41 39.78
C THR A 40 52.97 -23.96 40.21
N SER A 41 53.64 -23.48 41.26
CA SER A 41 53.54 -22.18 41.96
C SER A 41 54.25 -21.02 41.22
N SER A 42 54.36 -19.74 41.66
CA SER A 42 54.26 -19.08 42.99
C SER A 42 54.21 -17.53 42.89
N THR A 43 53.69 -16.84 43.93
CA THR A 43 53.97 -15.42 44.36
C THR A 43 53.61 -14.24 43.39
N THR A 44 53.20 -13.03 43.81
CA THR A 44 53.27 -12.32 45.12
C THR A 44 52.19 -11.19 45.25
N LYS A 45 51.48 -11.12 46.40
CA LYS A 45 51.06 -9.95 47.26
C LYS A 45 50.81 -8.51 46.69
N PRO A 46 50.05 -7.64 47.40
CA PRO A 46 48.58 -7.51 47.36
C PRO A 46 48.07 -6.10 46.96
N THR A 47 46.87 -6.00 46.37
CA THR A 47 46.22 -4.70 46.06
C THR A 47 45.16 -4.33 47.10
N GLN A 48 45.09 -3.04 47.45
CA GLN A 48 44.20 -2.47 48.46
C GLN A 48 42.72 -2.51 48.02
N SER A 49 41.82 -2.60 49.01
CA SER A 49 40.39 -2.38 48.81
C SER A 49 40.08 -0.91 48.56
N LEU A 50 39.46 -0.61 47.42
CA LEU A 50 38.70 0.62 47.21
C LEU A 50 37.24 0.24 46.98
N GLN A 51 36.34 0.92 47.68
CA GLN A 51 34.89 0.66 47.62
C GLN A 51 34.32 1.19 46.30
N GLU A 52 33.56 0.37 45.58
CA GLU A 52 32.76 0.84 44.44
C GLU A 52 31.64 1.77 44.94
N GLN A 53 31.79 3.07 44.68
CA GLN A 53 30.67 4.00 44.76
C GLN A 53 29.72 3.75 43.59
N LYS A 54 28.59 3.13 43.89
CA LYS A 54 27.41 3.09 43.02
C LYS A 54 27.00 4.53 42.67
N PRO A 55 26.79 4.90 41.39
CA PRO A 55 26.28 6.21 41.04
C PRO A 55 24.86 6.39 41.60
N GLU A 56 24.66 7.39 42.45
CA GLU A 56 23.32 7.83 42.84
C GLU A 56 22.72 8.63 41.69
N THR A 57 21.78 8.01 40.95
CA THR A 57 20.93 8.73 39.99
C THR A 57 20.06 9.72 40.76
N THR A 58 20.42 11.01 40.74
CA THR A 58 19.65 12.08 41.37
C THR A 58 18.30 12.27 40.66
N THR A 59 17.29 11.52 41.09
CA THR A 59 15.92 11.66 40.60
C THR A 59 15.36 13.02 41.05
N SER A 60 15.17 13.94 40.11
CA SER A 60 14.51 15.22 40.38
C SER A 60 13.05 14.98 40.73
N LYS A 61 12.72 14.90 42.03
CA LYS A 61 11.33 14.85 42.49
C LYS A 61 10.66 16.19 42.20
N ALA A 62 9.61 16.17 41.37
CA ALA A 62 8.67 17.27 41.23
C ALA A 62 8.20 17.77 42.61
N LYS A 63 8.30 19.07 42.87
CA LYS A 63 7.81 19.68 44.10
C LYS A 63 6.32 19.98 43.97
N TYR A 64 5.50 19.17 44.62
CA TYR A 64 4.07 19.42 44.78
C TYR A 64 3.80 20.39 45.95
N PRO A 65 2.69 21.15 45.95
CA PRO A 65 1.67 21.21 44.89
C PRO A 65 2.21 21.85 43.62
N ILE A 66 1.75 21.35 42.46
CA ILE A 66 2.00 21.99 41.17
C ILE A 66 0.72 22.72 40.71
N THR A 67 0.89 23.87 40.07
CA THR A 67 -0.22 24.56 39.39
C THR A 67 0.13 24.71 37.92
N LEU A 68 -0.75 24.22 37.05
CA LEU A 68 -0.62 24.29 35.60
C LEU A 68 -1.81 25.04 34.99
N THR A 69 -1.65 25.58 33.79
CA THR A 69 -2.77 26.09 32.99
C THR A 69 -3.11 25.06 31.95
N ASP A 70 -4.37 24.61 31.91
CA ASP A 70 -4.85 23.61 30.96
C ASP A 70 -5.30 24.24 29.63
N PHE A 71 -5.70 23.42 28.65
CA PHE A 71 -6.12 23.92 27.32
C PHE A 71 -7.50 24.60 27.33
N ALA A 72 -8.26 24.52 28.43
CA ALA A 72 -9.44 25.34 28.68
C ALA A 72 -9.09 26.70 29.31
N GLY A 73 -7.81 26.99 29.55
CA GLY A 73 -7.33 28.21 30.20
C GLY A 73 -7.52 28.22 31.71
N ARG A 74 -7.89 27.09 32.32
CA ARG A 74 -8.11 26.96 33.76
C ARG A 74 -6.78 26.75 34.47
N LYS A 75 -6.61 27.37 35.63
CA LYS A 75 -5.53 27.01 36.56
C LYS A 75 -5.95 25.79 37.35
N VAL A 76 -5.26 24.68 37.16
CA VAL A 76 -5.50 23.41 37.87
C VAL A 76 -4.33 23.17 38.83
N THR A 77 -4.64 22.99 40.11
CA THR A 77 -3.66 22.62 41.13
C THR A 77 -3.75 21.12 41.41
N ILE A 78 -2.60 20.46 41.40
CA ILE A 78 -2.42 19.04 41.70
C ILE A 78 -1.56 18.95 42.96
N GLU A 79 -2.15 18.50 44.07
CA GLU A 79 -1.56 18.54 45.42
C GLU A 79 -0.47 17.46 45.66
N LYS A 80 -0.51 16.38 44.87
CA LYS A 80 0.38 15.21 44.94
C LYS A 80 0.36 14.51 43.58
N PRO A 81 1.31 13.61 43.25
CA PRO A 81 1.17 12.76 42.06
C PRO A 81 -0.19 12.05 42.08
N PRO A 82 -1.00 12.11 41.01
CA PRO A 82 -2.25 11.37 40.93
C PRO A 82 -1.96 9.87 40.93
N GLU A 83 -2.70 9.09 41.71
CA GLU A 83 -2.54 7.63 41.84
C GLU A 83 -3.77 6.85 41.32
N ARG A 84 -4.87 7.54 40.99
CA ARG A 84 -6.12 6.95 40.49
C ARG A 84 -6.72 7.80 39.37
N VAL A 85 -6.31 7.51 38.14
CA VAL A 85 -6.56 8.35 36.96
C VAL A 85 -7.66 7.75 36.10
N ILE A 86 -8.58 8.61 35.63
CA ILE A 86 -9.47 8.30 34.50
C ILE A 86 -8.97 9.02 33.26
N VAL A 87 -8.80 8.32 32.14
CA VAL A 87 -8.34 8.89 30.87
C VAL A 87 -9.30 8.56 29.73
N LEU A 88 -9.79 9.58 29.02
CA LEU A 88 -10.91 9.43 28.07
C LEU A 88 -10.52 9.14 26.62
N THR A 89 -9.25 9.28 26.24
CA THR A 89 -8.76 9.12 24.86
C THR A 89 -7.44 8.37 24.79
N SER A 90 -7.25 7.62 23.69
CA SER A 90 -6.12 6.71 23.52
C SER A 90 -4.78 7.43 23.58
N TYR A 91 -4.62 8.52 22.84
CA TYR A 91 -3.34 9.22 22.73
C TYR A 91 -2.85 9.81 24.06
N TRP A 92 -3.75 10.19 24.98
CA TRP A 92 -3.36 10.53 26.36
C TRP A 92 -2.98 9.30 27.17
N ALA A 93 -3.71 8.18 27.03
CA ALA A 93 -3.36 6.93 27.68
C ALA A 93 -2.02 6.35 27.18
N GLU A 94 -1.69 6.50 25.89
CA GLU A 94 -0.38 6.17 25.32
C GLU A 94 0.74 6.95 26.03
N ILE A 95 0.58 8.26 26.21
CA ILE A 95 1.57 9.08 26.93
C ILE A 95 1.72 8.60 28.38
N LEU A 96 0.63 8.26 29.09
CA LEU A 96 0.72 7.67 30.43
C LEU A 96 1.48 6.33 30.46
N CYS A 97 1.34 5.50 29.42
CA CYS A 97 2.10 4.25 29.27
C CYS A 97 3.59 4.52 29.04
N ILE A 98 3.95 5.46 28.15
CA ILE A 98 5.35 5.82 27.86
C ILE A 98 6.04 6.38 29.12
N LEU A 99 5.34 7.26 29.86
CA LEU A 99 5.81 7.80 31.14
C LEU A 99 5.96 6.71 32.23
N GLY A 100 5.37 5.53 32.04
CA GLY A 100 5.41 4.40 32.97
C GLY A 100 4.57 4.67 34.21
N VAL A 101 3.33 5.11 34.00
CA VAL A 101 2.31 5.37 35.04
C VAL A 101 0.95 4.75 34.68
N GLN A 102 0.94 3.74 33.80
CA GLN A 102 -0.29 3.08 33.37
C GLN A 102 -0.97 2.26 34.48
N ASP A 103 -0.20 1.84 35.50
CA ASP A 103 -0.67 1.20 36.74
C ASP A 103 -1.62 2.10 37.56
N ARG A 104 -1.63 3.40 37.28
CA ARG A 104 -2.48 4.40 37.92
C ARG A 104 -3.81 4.60 37.20
N ILE A 105 -3.98 4.04 36.01
CA ILE A 105 -5.23 4.14 35.25
C ILE A 105 -6.25 3.21 35.89
N VAL A 106 -7.37 3.77 36.37
CA VAL A 106 -8.46 3.01 37.02
C VAL A 106 -9.76 3.05 36.23
N GLY A 107 -9.78 3.76 35.10
CA GLY A 107 -10.94 3.86 34.23
C GLY A 107 -10.62 4.53 32.90
N ILE A 108 -11.27 4.07 31.83
CA ILE A 108 -10.89 4.39 30.46
C ILE A 108 -12.06 4.87 29.60
N GLY A 109 -11.73 5.66 28.59
CA GLY A 109 -12.66 6.03 27.51
C GLY A 109 -13.02 4.84 26.63
N LYS A 110 -14.25 4.86 26.11
CA LYS A 110 -14.88 3.81 25.28
C LYS A 110 -14.06 3.32 24.09
N TYR A 111 -13.17 4.13 23.55
CA TYR A 111 -12.40 3.82 22.35
C TYR A 111 -11.03 3.20 22.64
N ILE A 112 -10.51 3.35 23.86
CA ILE A 112 -9.19 2.87 24.30
C ILE A 112 -9.03 1.33 24.15
N PRO A 113 -10.03 0.48 24.46
CA PRO A 113 -9.91 -0.98 24.29
C PRO A 113 -9.68 -1.46 22.84
N TYR A 114 -9.91 -0.60 21.83
CA TYR A 114 -9.74 -0.94 20.42
C TYR A 114 -8.43 -0.43 19.82
N ASP A 115 -7.58 0.20 20.63
CA ASP A 115 -6.30 0.75 20.24
C ASP A 115 -5.20 -0.33 20.27
N PRO A 116 -4.47 -0.58 19.17
CA PRO A 116 -3.42 -1.59 19.14
C PRO A 116 -2.16 -1.18 19.91
N TYR A 117 -1.94 0.11 20.19
CA TYR A 117 -0.74 0.63 20.87
C TYR A 117 -0.88 0.70 22.39
N ILE A 118 -2.08 0.45 22.93
CA ILE A 118 -2.34 0.42 24.38
C ILE A 118 -2.08 -0.99 24.95
N PRO A 119 -1.36 -1.14 26.07
CA PRO A 119 -1.18 -2.41 26.77
C PRO A 119 -2.49 -3.11 27.20
N ASP A 120 -2.49 -4.45 27.18
CA ASP A 120 -3.69 -5.29 27.41
C ASP A 120 -4.20 -5.31 28.86
N ASP A 121 -3.43 -4.85 29.82
CA ASP A 121 -3.87 -4.54 31.19
C ASP A 121 -4.72 -3.26 31.18
N VAL A 122 -4.22 -2.16 30.63
CA VAL A 122 -4.95 -0.88 30.48
C VAL A 122 -6.26 -1.07 29.71
N LYS A 123 -6.29 -1.89 28.65
CA LYS A 123 -7.51 -2.17 27.88
C LYS A 123 -8.63 -2.84 28.70
N LYS A 124 -8.32 -3.46 29.83
CA LYS A 124 -9.30 -4.18 30.70
C LYS A 124 -9.90 -3.29 31.78
N GLU A 125 -9.37 -2.08 31.98
CA GLU A 125 -9.89 -1.14 32.96
C GLU A 125 -11.36 -0.77 32.67
N PRO A 126 -12.16 -0.41 33.70
CA PRO A 126 -13.57 -0.11 33.53
C PRO A 126 -13.83 1.05 32.55
N VAL A 127 -14.69 0.80 31.55
CA VAL A 127 -15.07 1.81 30.56
C VAL A 127 -16.09 2.78 31.15
N VAL A 128 -15.69 4.05 31.32
CA VAL A 128 -16.51 5.08 31.98
C VAL A 128 -17.36 5.93 31.03
N GLY A 129 -17.11 5.92 29.72
CA GLY A 129 -17.88 6.73 28.75
C GLY A 129 -17.00 7.33 27.65
N SER A 130 -17.32 8.55 27.17
CA SER A 130 -16.46 9.29 26.23
C SER A 130 -16.77 10.78 26.20
N SER A 131 -15.79 11.61 25.83
CA SER A 131 -15.90 13.07 25.65
C SER A 131 -17.02 13.52 24.68
N PHE A 132 -17.52 12.61 23.83
CA PHE A 132 -18.60 12.86 22.87
C PHE A 132 -20.00 12.50 23.41
N LYS A 133 -20.10 11.61 24.39
CA LYS A 133 -21.39 11.08 24.89
C LYS A 133 -21.62 11.27 26.40
N GLY A 134 -20.63 11.78 27.12
CA GLY A 134 -20.64 11.90 28.58
C GLY A 134 -20.10 10.65 29.26
N LEU A 135 -20.05 10.71 30.59
CA LEU A 135 -19.55 9.66 31.48
C LEU A 135 -20.69 9.03 32.29
N ASN A 136 -20.52 7.76 32.66
CA ASN A 136 -21.29 7.13 33.72
C ASN A 136 -20.70 7.57 35.08
N TRP A 137 -21.34 8.56 35.70
CA TRP A 137 -20.86 9.12 36.97
C TRP A 137 -20.94 8.17 38.16
N GLU A 138 -21.81 7.15 38.12
CA GLU A 138 -21.84 6.10 39.15
C GLU A 138 -20.58 5.23 39.06
N THR A 139 -20.16 4.89 37.84
CA THR A 139 -18.89 4.18 37.60
C THR A 139 -17.69 5.08 37.92
N VAL A 140 -17.71 6.36 37.54
CA VAL A 140 -16.63 7.31 37.91
C VAL A 140 -16.49 7.39 39.43
N ALA A 141 -17.60 7.50 40.17
CA ALA A 141 -17.58 7.59 41.63
C ALA A 141 -17.10 6.29 42.29
N SER A 142 -17.53 5.11 41.81
CA SER A 142 -17.10 3.82 42.39
C SER A 142 -15.61 3.52 42.20
N LEU A 143 -14.97 4.15 41.21
CA LEU A 143 -13.53 4.06 40.97
C LEU A 143 -12.70 4.99 41.86
N ASN A 144 -13.31 5.93 42.58
CA ASN A 144 -12.64 6.90 43.46
C ASN A 144 -11.36 7.51 42.83
N PRO A 145 -11.46 8.21 41.68
CA PRO A 145 -10.32 8.81 41.01
C PRO A 145 -9.83 10.07 41.73
N ASP A 146 -8.52 10.35 41.66
CA ASP A 146 -7.91 11.62 42.07
C ASP A 146 -7.49 12.52 40.89
N LEU A 147 -7.70 12.07 39.65
CA LEU A 147 -7.62 12.90 38.43
C LEU A 147 -8.50 12.34 37.31
N ILE A 148 -9.16 13.23 36.55
CA ILE A 148 -9.73 12.93 35.22
C ILE A 148 -8.99 13.72 34.14
N ILE A 149 -8.58 13.04 33.07
CA ILE A 149 -7.95 13.63 31.88
C ILE A 149 -8.96 13.58 30.72
N VAL A 150 -9.31 14.75 30.20
CA VAL A 150 -10.33 14.91 29.15
C VAL A 150 -9.78 15.69 27.96
N ASP A 151 -10.35 15.46 26.77
CA ASP A 151 -10.12 16.36 25.65
C ASP A 151 -10.90 17.67 25.82
N TRP A 152 -10.31 18.76 25.34
CA TRP A 152 -10.94 20.06 25.19
C TRP A 152 -11.22 20.36 23.72
N TYR A 153 -12.51 20.45 23.39
CA TYR A 153 -13.03 20.80 22.06
C TYR A 153 -13.66 22.21 22.05
N GLY A 154 -13.32 23.04 23.03
CA GLY A 154 -13.90 24.38 23.21
C GLY A 154 -15.32 24.34 23.79
N GLY A 155 -15.68 23.30 24.57
CA GLY A 155 -17.00 23.17 25.19
C GLY A 155 -18.12 22.75 24.22
N LYS A 156 -17.77 22.27 23.02
CA LYS A 156 -18.73 21.94 21.95
C LYS A 156 -19.37 20.54 22.09
N TYR A 157 -18.81 19.66 22.92
CA TYR A 157 -19.32 18.30 23.10
C TYR A 157 -19.76 18.10 24.57
N LYS A 158 -19.33 17.03 25.23
CA LYS A 158 -19.59 16.78 26.65
C LYS A 158 -18.38 17.13 27.54
N ASP A 159 -17.37 17.80 26.98
CA ASP A 159 -16.16 18.25 27.66
C ASP A 159 -16.47 19.27 28.77
N ALA A 160 -17.20 20.35 28.48
CA ALA A 160 -17.58 21.35 29.49
C ALA A 160 -18.50 20.78 30.59
N GLU A 161 -19.44 19.89 30.21
CA GLU A 161 -20.31 19.18 31.16
C GLU A 161 -19.51 18.23 32.06
N THR A 162 -18.51 17.55 31.51
CA THR A 162 -17.64 16.62 32.25
C THR A 162 -16.75 17.35 33.24
N ILE A 163 -16.15 18.45 32.82
CA ILE A 163 -15.37 19.35 33.68
C ILE A 163 -16.22 19.81 34.87
N LYS A 164 -17.39 20.42 34.60
CA LYS A 164 -18.27 20.92 35.65
C LYS A 164 -18.69 19.82 36.62
N LYS A 165 -19.05 18.63 36.11
CA LYS A 165 -19.58 17.58 36.97
C LYS A 165 -18.52 16.91 37.85
N ALA A 166 -17.27 16.84 37.39
CA ALA A 166 -16.16 16.42 38.22
C ALA A 166 -15.78 17.47 39.28
N GLU A 167 -15.81 18.76 38.93
CA GLU A 167 -15.65 19.86 39.90
C GLU A 167 -16.73 19.83 40.99
N GLU A 168 -18.00 19.57 40.64
CA GLU A 168 -19.10 19.34 41.60
C GLU A 168 -18.86 18.13 42.54
N LEU A 169 -18.05 17.16 42.12
CA LEU A 169 -17.67 15.96 42.90
C LEU A 169 -16.32 16.12 43.62
N GLY A 170 -15.65 17.28 43.51
CA GLY A 170 -14.34 17.53 44.09
C GLY A 170 -13.19 16.77 43.43
N ILE A 171 -13.39 16.23 42.21
CA ILE A 171 -12.37 15.47 41.47
C ILE A 171 -11.60 16.43 40.55
N PRO A 172 -10.27 16.56 40.66
CA PRO A 172 -9.47 17.35 39.74
C PRO A 172 -9.63 16.92 38.28
N VAL A 173 -9.70 17.89 37.36
CA VAL A 173 -9.77 17.62 35.91
C VAL A 173 -8.74 18.44 35.17
N ILE A 174 -7.97 17.81 34.29
CA ILE A 174 -7.12 18.48 33.30
C ILE A 174 -7.74 18.32 31.92
N ALA A 175 -8.00 19.44 31.24
CA ALA A 175 -8.51 19.47 29.87
C ALA A 175 -7.34 19.71 28.89
N LEU A 176 -7.13 18.78 27.96
CA LEU A 176 -6.00 18.75 27.03
C LEU A 176 -6.47 18.89 25.58
N SER A 177 -5.66 19.45 24.69
CA SER A 177 -6.00 19.57 23.27
C SER A 177 -4.75 19.40 22.43
N ALA A 178 -4.89 18.80 21.24
CA ALA A 178 -3.83 18.69 20.25
C ALA A 178 -4.38 19.17 18.90
N LYS A 179 -4.02 20.39 18.49
CA LYS A 179 -4.35 20.94 17.17
C LYS A 179 -3.14 21.11 16.26
N SER A 180 -1.95 20.90 16.80
CA SER A 180 -0.68 20.89 16.09
C SER A 180 0.30 19.90 16.74
N VAL A 181 1.47 19.70 16.14
CA VAL A 181 2.52 18.84 16.71
C VAL A 181 3.07 19.45 18.01
N GLU A 182 3.23 20.77 18.05
CA GLU A 182 3.69 21.51 19.22
C GLU A 182 2.71 21.42 20.40
N ASP A 183 1.41 21.33 20.14
CA ASP A 183 0.43 21.07 21.21
C ASP A 183 0.60 19.66 21.79
N ASN A 184 0.88 18.64 20.98
CA ASN A 184 1.19 17.29 21.47
C ASN A 184 2.45 17.31 22.37
N ILE A 185 3.50 18.02 21.94
CA ILE A 185 4.74 18.20 22.71
C ILE A 185 4.44 18.84 24.07
N LYS A 186 3.66 19.94 24.11
CA LYS A 186 3.22 20.58 25.37
C LYS A 186 2.43 19.62 26.26
N VAL A 187 1.59 18.77 25.70
CA VAL A 187 0.83 17.78 26.49
C VAL A 187 1.75 16.73 27.11
N VAL A 188 2.76 16.23 26.38
CA VAL A 188 3.81 15.36 26.95
C VAL A 188 4.49 16.04 28.14
N GLU A 189 4.91 17.30 28.00
CA GLU A 189 5.54 18.07 29.07
C GLU A 189 4.62 18.32 30.28
N ILE A 190 3.33 18.59 30.04
CA ILE A 190 2.31 18.76 31.09
C ILE A 190 2.13 17.45 31.86
N LEU A 191 1.92 16.33 31.17
CA LEU A 191 1.74 15.02 31.80
C LEU A 191 3.01 14.58 32.54
N GLY A 192 4.20 14.87 32.00
CA GLY A 192 5.47 14.69 32.71
C GLY A 192 5.48 15.36 34.08
N LYS A 193 5.12 16.64 34.14
CA LYS A 193 5.03 17.41 35.40
C LYS A 193 3.95 16.88 36.34
N VAL A 194 2.77 16.54 35.81
CA VAL A 194 1.63 16.01 36.59
C VAL A 194 1.94 14.70 37.31
N PHE A 195 2.78 13.85 36.71
CA PHE A 195 3.10 12.52 37.24
C PHE A 195 4.51 12.42 37.87
N GLY A 196 5.29 13.51 37.91
CA GLY A 196 6.68 13.48 38.39
C GLY A 196 7.59 12.61 37.51
N LYS A 197 7.40 12.70 36.19
CA LYS A 197 8.09 11.92 35.14
C LYS A 197 8.76 12.85 34.11
N GLU A 198 9.20 14.04 34.54
CA GLU A 198 9.74 15.08 33.66
C GLU A 198 10.93 14.60 32.81
N GLU A 199 11.80 13.73 33.34
CA GLU A 199 12.95 13.17 32.59
C GLU A 199 12.49 12.35 31.36
N LYS A 200 11.55 11.43 31.54
CA LYS A 200 10.95 10.66 30.44
C LYS A 200 10.13 11.52 29.48
N ALA A 201 9.42 12.51 30.02
CA ALA A 201 8.65 13.45 29.23
C ALA A 201 9.55 14.31 28.35
N GLU A 202 10.68 14.79 28.88
CA GLU A 202 11.66 15.57 28.12
C GLU A 202 12.34 14.70 27.06
N GLU A 203 12.62 13.43 27.32
CA GLU A 203 13.18 12.53 26.30
C GLU A 203 12.23 12.38 25.09
N LEU A 204 10.94 12.14 25.33
CA LEU A 204 9.94 12.06 24.27
C LEU A 204 9.72 13.42 23.60
N ALA A 205 9.59 14.49 24.39
CA ALA A 205 9.37 15.85 23.88
C ALA A 205 10.55 16.32 23.02
N SER A 206 11.80 16.06 23.43
CA SER A 206 13.01 16.36 22.67
C SER A 206 13.06 15.58 21.36
N TRP A 207 12.75 14.28 21.37
CA TRP A 207 12.65 13.49 20.12
C TRP A 207 11.59 14.04 19.16
N MET A 208 10.41 14.40 19.68
CA MET A 208 9.36 15.02 18.88
C MET A 208 9.76 16.40 18.33
N LYS A 209 10.46 17.22 19.12
CA LYS A 209 11.01 18.54 18.70
C LYS A 209 12.04 18.35 17.58
N GLU A 210 13.03 17.47 17.75
CA GLU A 210 14.07 17.17 16.74
C GLU A 210 13.44 16.76 15.40
N ARG A 211 12.51 15.80 15.43
CA ARG A 211 11.83 15.30 14.22
C ARG A 211 10.92 16.35 13.58
N LEU A 212 10.36 17.29 14.36
CA LEU A 212 9.58 18.42 13.86
C LEU A 212 10.47 19.51 13.22
N ASP A 213 11.62 19.82 13.82
CA ASP A 213 12.60 20.76 13.26
C ASP A 213 13.19 20.23 11.95
N GLU A 214 13.39 18.91 11.85
CA GLU A 214 13.75 18.22 10.60
C GLU A 214 12.66 18.36 9.52
N VAL A 215 11.37 18.18 9.84
CA VAL A 215 10.25 18.45 8.91
C VAL A 215 10.25 19.91 8.46
N ASN A 216 10.35 20.86 9.39
CA ASN A 216 10.36 22.29 9.07
C ASN A 216 11.54 22.65 8.15
N LYS A 217 12.71 22.06 8.38
CA LYS A 217 13.89 22.20 7.52
C LYS A 217 13.62 21.63 6.12
N ILE A 218 13.07 20.42 6.00
CA ILE A 218 12.72 19.80 4.71
C ILE A 218 11.72 20.69 3.96
N ALA A 219 10.62 21.10 4.60
CA ALA A 219 9.60 21.98 4.04
C ALA A 219 10.17 23.33 3.56
N SER A 220 11.15 23.90 4.28
CA SER A 220 11.82 25.15 3.89
C SER A 220 12.73 25.02 2.65
N GLN A 221 13.18 23.80 2.32
CA GLN A 221 14.04 23.53 1.17
C GLN A 221 13.26 23.31 -0.13
N ILE A 222 11.93 23.14 -0.06
CA ILE A 222 11.08 22.91 -1.23
C ILE A 222 10.95 24.22 -2.04
N PRO A 223 11.41 24.27 -3.30
CA PRO A 223 11.34 25.47 -4.12
C PRO A 223 9.89 25.91 -4.40
N ALA A 224 9.69 27.23 -4.56
CA ALA A 224 8.37 27.80 -4.78
C ALA A 224 7.66 27.26 -6.05
N ASP A 225 8.41 26.92 -7.11
CA ASP A 225 7.88 26.29 -8.33
C ASP A 225 7.56 24.80 -8.18
N LYS A 226 8.00 24.17 -7.08
CA LYS A 226 7.74 22.76 -6.75
C LYS A 226 6.60 22.57 -5.75
N LYS A 227 6.14 23.64 -5.10
CA LYS A 227 5.07 23.57 -4.10
C LYS A 227 3.81 22.95 -4.69
N LYS A 228 3.30 21.91 -4.02
CA LYS A 228 2.11 21.15 -4.42
C LYS A 228 0.87 21.76 -3.79
N ASN A 229 -0.17 21.90 -4.60
CA ASN A 229 -1.52 22.19 -4.17
C ASN A 229 -2.24 20.88 -3.86
N VAL A 230 -2.62 20.68 -2.60
CA VAL A 230 -3.16 19.43 -2.08
C VAL A 230 -4.63 19.60 -1.74
N LEU A 231 -5.45 18.64 -2.15
CA LEU A 231 -6.84 18.50 -1.70
C LEU A 231 -6.95 17.34 -0.69
N LEU A 232 -7.09 17.67 0.59
CA LEU A 232 -7.23 16.70 1.68
C LEU A 232 -8.71 16.40 1.95
N ILE A 233 -9.13 15.14 1.80
CA ILE A 233 -10.53 14.70 1.89
C ILE A 233 -10.72 13.43 2.72
N SER A 234 -11.91 13.24 3.28
CA SER A 234 -12.32 11.95 3.85
C SER A 234 -12.67 10.96 2.74
N ALA A 235 -12.37 9.68 2.91
CA ALA A 235 -12.89 8.61 2.06
C ALA A 235 -14.41 8.74 1.86
N PRO A 236 -14.90 8.95 0.61
CA PRO A 236 -16.32 9.03 0.34
C PRO A 236 -17.05 7.75 0.77
N LYS A 237 -18.27 7.90 1.31
CA LYS A 237 -19.16 6.76 1.58
C LYS A 237 -19.68 6.15 0.28
N ASP A 238 -20.04 7.04 -0.64
CA ASP A 238 -20.53 6.76 -1.98
C ASP A 238 -19.70 7.65 -2.92
N ILE A 239 -19.14 7.11 -4.00
CA ILE A 239 -18.11 7.79 -4.82
C ILE A 239 -18.58 9.10 -5.52
N GLY A 240 -19.89 9.28 -5.67
CA GLY A 240 -20.50 10.56 -6.11
C GLY A 240 -21.30 11.29 -5.02
N GLY A 241 -21.20 10.85 -3.77
CA GLY A 241 -21.90 11.44 -2.63
C GLY A 241 -21.14 12.62 -2.00
N PRO A 242 -21.70 13.27 -0.97
CA PRO A 242 -21.05 14.39 -0.29
C PRO A 242 -19.80 13.94 0.48
N ILE A 243 -18.69 14.62 0.22
CA ILE A 243 -17.34 14.33 0.69
C ILE A 243 -16.94 15.36 1.73
N THR A 244 -16.34 14.94 2.84
CA THR A 244 -15.78 15.89 3.83
C THR A 244 -14.45 16.38 3.31
N VAL A 245 -14.29 17.70 3.14
CA VAL A 245 -13.01 18.34 2.84
C VAL A 245 -12.44 18.90 4.14
N TYR A 246 -11.11 18.84 4.32
CA TYR A 246 -10.46 19.34 5.52
C TYR A 246 -9.95 20.78 5.29
N ALA A 247 -10.72 21.74 5.77
CA ALA A 247 -10.51 23.18 5.57
C ALA A 247 -9.80 23.84 6.76
N LYS A 248 -9.66 25.18 6.68
CA LYS A 248 -8.99 26.03 7.67
C LYS A 248 -9.45 25.75 9.10
N GLY A 249 -8.50 25.63 10.03
CA GLY A 249 -8.74 25.24 11.42
C GLY A 249 -8.78 23.72 11.69
N SER A 250 -8.94 22.87 10.66
CA SER A 250 -8.82 21.42 10.82
C SER A 250 -7.37 21.04 11.10
N ALA A 251 -7.12 20.33 12.20
CA ALA A 251 -5.78 19.93 12.57
C ALA A 251 -5.10 19.00 11.54
N TRP A 252 -5.84 18.10 10.85
CA TRP A 252 -5.22 17.33 9.75
C TRP A 252 -4.88 18.21 8.54
N ALA A 253 -5.56 19.35 8.37
CA ALA A 253 -5.29 20.27 7.27
C ALA A 253 -4.02 21.10 7.49
N SER A 254 -3.66 21.42 8.75
CA SER A 254 -2.40 22.11 9.04
C SER A 254 -1.16 21.23 8.83
N ILE A 255 -1.30 19.90 8.78
CA ILE A 255 -0.20 18.99 8.43
C ILE A 255 0.24 19.18 6.97
N VAL A 256 -0.69 19.51 6.06
CA VAL A 256 -0.38 19.81 4.66
C VAL A 256 0.53 21.03 4.55
N GLU A 257 0.21 22.09 5.29
CA GLU A 257 1.06 23.30 5.39
C GLU A 257 2.41 22.99 6.03
N LEU A 258 2.41 22.22 7.13
CA LEU A 258 3.61 21.84 7.87
C LEU A 258 4.62 21.08 7.00
N VAL A 259 4.16 20.22 6.09
CA VAL A 259 5.06 19.50 5.18
C VAL A 259 5.55 20.33 3.99
N GLY A 260 5.15 21.61 3.90
CA GLY A 260 5.56 22.55 2.85
C GLY A 260 4.66 22.57 1.61
N ALA A 261 3.47 21.97 1.67
CA ALA A 261 2.45 22.04 0.63
C ALA A 261 1.40 23.12 0.94
N HIS A 262 0.52 23.41 -0.02
CA HIS A 262 -0.62 24.32 0.17
C HIS A 262 -1.93 23.53 0.14
N ASN A 263 -2.76 23.63 1.18
CA ASN A 263 -4.08 23.03 1.18
C ASN A 263 -5.07 23.93 0.44
N LEU A 264 -5.54 23.46 -0.72
CA LEU A 264 -6.50 24.18 -1.57
C LEU A 264 -7.81 24.56 -0.87
N ALA A 265 -8.19 23.85 0.21
CA ALA A 265 -9.35 24.19 1.01
C ALA A 265 -9.17 25.46 1.86
N PHE A 266 -7.95 26.04 1.94
CA PHE A 266 -7.67 27.29 2.63
C PHE A 266 -7.95 28.53 1.76
N ASP A 267 -8.07 28.36 0.43
CA ASP A 267 -8.44 29.42 -0.52
C ASP A 267 -9.92 29.83 -0.42
N LYS A 268 -10.69 29.19 0.48
CA LYS A 268 -12.14 29.38 0.63
C LYS A 268 -12.51 29.42 2.10
N GLU A 269 -13.40 30.35 2.43
CA GLU A 269 -14.01 30.44 3.75
C GLU A 269 -15.23 29.53 3.84
N PHE A 270 -15.37 28.84 4.98
CA PHE A 270 -16.45 27.90 5.27
C PHE A 270 -16.87 28.05 6.73
N ASP A 271 -18.17 27.89 7.04
CA ASP A 271 -18.70 27.98 8.42
C ASP A 271 -18.20 26.86 9.37
N THR A 272 -17.43 25.90 8.85
CA THR A 272 -16.88 24.76 9.56
C THR A 272 -15.55 24.36 8.95
N GLN A 273 -14.65 23.82 9.78
CA GLN A 273 -13.38 23.23 9.36
C GLN A 273 -13.54 21.91 8.56
N TRP A 274 -14.76 21.37 8.51
CA TRP A 274 -15.11 20.11 7.84
C TRP A 274 -16.33 20.26 6.92
N PRO A 275 -16.29 21.12 5.88
CA PRO A 275 -17.39 21.28 4.94
C PRO A 275 -17.64 19.96 4.18
N LYS A 276 -18.90 19.72 3.83
CA LYS A 276 -19.30 18.59 2.97
C LYS A 276 -19.67 19.11 1.59
N LEU A 277 -18.92 18.70 0.58
CA LEU A 277 -19.08 19.14 -0.79
C LEU A 277 -19.37 17.95 -1.71
N ASP A 278 -20.20 18.18 -2.72
CA ASP A 278 -20.38 17.25 -3.84
C ASP A 278 -19.18 17.31 -4.80
N LEU A 279 -19.06 16.30 -5.68
CA LEU A 279 -17.96 16.19 -6.64
C LEU A 279 -17.95 17.36 -7.64
N GLU A 280 -19.12 17.86 -8.05
CA GLU A 280 -19.23 18.98 -8.99
C GLU A 280 -18.60 20.26 -8.42
N LYS A 281 -18.86 20.59 -7.15
CA LYS A 281 -18.20 21.71 -6.46
C LYS A 281 -16.70 21.50 -6.30
N ILE A 282 -16.26 20.26 -5.99
CA ILE A 282 -14.84 19.95 -5.87
C ILE A 282 -14.11 20.20 -7.20
N ILE A 283 -14.68 19.71 -8.32
CA ILE A 283 -14.16 19.95 -9.67
C ILE A 283 -14.17 21.46 -10.00
N ALA A 284 -15.29 22.15 -9.76
CA ALA A 284 -15.43 23.57 -10.07
C ALA A 284 -14.53 24.50 -9.23
N TYR A 285 -14.12 24.06 -8.03
CA TYR A 285 -13.26 24.85 -7.15
C TYR A 285 -11.77 24.59 -7.34
N TRP A 286 -11.40 23.33 -7.61
CA TRP A 286 -10.03 22.84 -7.46
C TRP A 286 -9.60 21.83 -8.55
N GLY A 287 -10.45 21.51 -9.52
CA GLY A 287 -10.20 20.47 -10.52
C GLY A 287 -8.90 20.68 -11.31
N ASP A 288 -8.65 21.88 -11.80
CA ASP A 288 -7.45 22.27 -12.54
C ASP A 288 -6.22 22.49 -11.65
N LYS A 289 -6.42 22.75 -10.35
CA LYS A 289 -5.39 23.17 -9.39
C LYS A 289 -4.81 22.04 -8.55
N ALA A 290 -5.58 20.99 -8.25
CA ALA A 290 -5.12 19.92 -7.37
C ALA A 290 -3.97 19.14 -8.00
N ASP A 291 -2.76 19.32 -7.49
CA ASP A 291 -1.58 18.54 -7.87
C ASP A 291 -1.62 17.15 -7.22
N VAL A 292 -2.18 17.05 -6.01
CA VAL A 292 -2.30 15.83 -5.22
C VAL A 292 -3.65 15.78 -4.52
N ILE A 293 -4.28 14.60 -4.46
CA ILE A 293 -5.39 14.30 -3.53
C ILE A 293 -4.89 13.37 -2.44
N ILE A 294 -5.11 13.75 -1.17
CA ILE A 294 -4.88 12.86 -0.02
C ILE A 294 -6.25 12.48 0.55
N VAL A 295 -6.54 11.18 0.52
CA VAL A 295 -7.74 10.57 1.09
C VAL A 295 -7.43 10.08 2.50
N THR A 296 -8.30 10.35 3.48
CA THR A 296 -8.16 9.87 4.86
C THR A 296 -9.31 8.95 5.27
N SER A 297 -9.03 7.96 6.11
CA SER A 297 -10.04 7.04 6.63
C SER A 297 -9.60 6.40 7.94
N PHE A 298 -10.54 6.14 8.85
CA PHE A 298 -10.30 5.36 10.06
C PHE A 298 -10.20 3.84 9.80
N SER A 299 -10.49 3.39 8.58
CA SER A 299 -10.52 1.97 8.17
C SER A 299 -9.71 1.80 6.88
N GLN A 300 -8.71 0.92 6.93
CA GLN A 300 -7.83 0.61 5.81
C GLN A 300 -8.60 0.09 4.59
N ASP A 301 -9.47 -0.91 4.75
CA ASP A 301 -10.27 -1.45 3.64
C ASP A 301 -11.10 -0.37 2.92
N LYS A 302 -11.66 0.59 3.68
CA LYS A 302 -12.41 1.73 3.13
C LYS A 302 -11.50 2.76 2.46
N LEU A 303 -10.27 2.92 2.95
CA LEU A 303 -9.26 3.79 2.36
C LEU A 303 -8.83 3.27 0.99
N GLU A 304 -8.43 2.00 0.94
CA GLU A 304 -7.98 1.32 -0.28
C GLU A 304 -9.10 1.30 -1.32
N LYS A 305 -10.33 0.98 -0.91
CA LYS A 305 -11.50 1.07 -1.80
C LYS A 305 -11.73 2.50 -2.31
N ALA A 306 -11.71 3.51 -1.42
CA ALA A 306 -11.98 4.89 -1.82
C ALA A 306 -10.94 5.45 -2.80
N VAL A 307 -9.64 5.19 -2.57
CA VAL A 307 -8.57 5.60 -3.48
C VAL A 307 -8.75 4.92 -4.85
N ASN A 308 -9.03 3.62 -4.87
CA ASN A 308 -9.27 2.87 -6.11
C ASN A 308 -10.54 3.37 -6.85
N ASP A 309 -11.64 3.59 -6.14
CA ASP A 309 -12.87 4.15 -6.72
C ASP A 309 -12.61 5.54 -7.35
N ILE A 310 -11.85 6.41 -6.67
CA ILE A 310 -11.50 7.77 -7.16
C ILE A 310 -10.62 7.70 -8.42
N LYS A 311 -9.62 6.81 -8.44
CA LYS A 311 -8.73 6.65 -9.62
C LYS A 311 -9.49 6.13 -10.85
N ASN A 312 -10.51 5.30 -10.63
CA ASN A 312 -11.15 4.56 -11.71
C ASN A 312 -12.46 5.22 -12.21
N ASP A 313 -13.14 6.03 -11.39
CA ASP A 313 -14.40 6.69 -11.77
C ASP A 313 -14.17 7.80 -12.82
N PRO A 314 -14.80 7.72 -14.02
CA PRO A 314 -14.57 8.69 -15.09
C PRO A 314 -14.88 10.15 -14.73
N ARG A 315 -15.78 10.39 -13.76
CA ARG A 315 -16.15 11.75 -13.33
C ARG A 315 -15.02 12.46 -12.59
N TRP A 316 -14.19 11.69 -11.88
CA TRP A 316 -13.06 12.21 -11.12
C TRP A 316 -11.88 12.61 -12.02
N ARG A 317 -11.78 12.10 -13.25
CA ARG A 317 -10.71 12.43 -14.22
C ARG A 317 -10.70 13.89 -14.68
N ALA A 318 -11.74 14.66 -14.37
CA ALA A 318 -11.74 16.12 -14.52
C ALA A 318 -10.82 16.84 -13.52
N ILE A 319 -10.31 16.14 -12.50
CA ILE A 319 -9.34 16.67 -11.54
C ILE A 319 -7.91 16.30 -11.96
N LYS A 320 -7.01 17.28 -12.02
CA LYS A 320 -5.60 17.16 -12.40
C LYS A 320 -4.89 16.03 -11.66
N ALA A 321 -4.95 16.00 -10.33
CA ALA A 321 -4.36 14.93 -9.51
C ALA A 321 -4.84 13.51 -9.90
N VAL A 322 -6.10 13.35 -10.32
CA VAL A 322 -6.64 12.06 -10.76
C VAL A 322 -6.09 11.72 -12.15
N LYS A 323 -6.09 12.69 -13.07
CA LYS A 323 -5.51 12.52 -14.42
C LYS A 323 -4.03 12.18 -14.37
N GLU A 324 -3.27 12.77 -13.44
CA GLU A 324 -1.83 12.55 -13.25
C GLU A 324 -1.49 11.35 -12.34
N GLY A 325 -2.49 10.66 -11.77
CA GLY A 325 -2.29 9.48 -10.91
C GLY A 325 -1.90 9.80 -9.45
N HIS A 326 -1.84 11.07 -9.06
CA HIS A 326 -1.46 11.57 -7.74
C HIS A 326 -2.62 11.55 -6.72
N VAL A 327 -3.25 10.39 -6.52
CA VAL A 327 -4.29 10.17 -5.51
C VAL A 327 -3.79 9.14 -4.51
N TYR A 328 -3.61 9.54 -3.25
CA TYR A 328 -3.01 8.69 -2.22
C TYR A 328 -3.92 8.55 -1.01
N GLY A 329 -3.74 7.46 -0.25
CA GLY A 329 -4.48 7.18 0.97
C GLY A 329 -3.58 7.19 2.20
N ILE A 330 -4.03 7.85 3.28
CA ILE A 330 -3.40 7.78 4.60
C ILE A 330 -4.46 7.40 5.65
N GLN A 331 -4.21 6.33 6.41
CA GLN A 331 -5.13 5.90 7.47
C GLN A 331 -4.97 6.83 8.69
N ALA A 332 -6.08 7.17 9.35
CA ALA A 332 -6.14 8.12 10.46
C ALA A 332 -6.73 7.51 11.74
N GLY A 333 -6.43 8.13 12.88
CA GLY A 333 -6.92 7.73 14.21
C GLY A 333 -6.18 6.51 14.80
N SER A 334 -6.67 5.99 15.93
CA SER A 334 -6.00 5.03 16.84
C SER A 334 -5.25 3.86 16.21
N LYS A 335 -5.63 3.40 15.02
CA LYS A 335 -4.98 2.26 14.34
C LYS A 335 -3.81 2.64 13.43
N ALA A 336 -3.53 3.94 13.24
CA ALA A 336 -2.58 4.45 12.26
C ALA A 336 -1.86 5.71 12.75
N PHE A 337 -0.72 6.05 12.15
CA PHE A 337 0.16 7.11 12.67
C PHE A 337 -0.40 8.54 12.54
N LEU A 338 -1.37 8.79 11.67
CA LEU A 338 -2.05 10.09 11.57
C LEU A 338 -3.12 10.24 12.68
N ASP A 339 -2.68 10.37 13.92
CA ASP A 339 -3.50 10.46 15.13
C ASP A 339 -2.89 11.40 16.18
N TRP A 340 -3.72 11.97 17.05
CA TRP A 340 -3.39 13.13 17.90
C TRP A 340 -2.62 12.79 19.18
N GLY A 341 -1.56 12.00 19.04
CA GLY A 341 -0.59 11.67 20.11
C GLY A 341 0.85 11.68 19.60
N PRO A 342 1.81 11.06 20.32
CA PRO A 342 3.21 11.01 19.92
C PRO A 342 3.44 10.46 18.50
N ARG A 343 2.58 9.54 18.05
CA ARG A 343 2.55 8.97 16.69
C ARG A 343 2.36 10.02 15.58
N ILE A 344 1.84 11.22 15.87
CA ILE A 344 1.59 12.26 14.87
C ILE A 344 2.84 12.61 14.07
N ILE A 345 4.03 12.61 14.69
CA ILE A 345 5.32 12.84 14.03
C ILE A 345 5.47 11.91 12.82
N VAL A 346 5.25 10.61 13.02
CA VAL A 346 5.33 9.61 11.95
C VAL A 346 4.26 9.86 10.88
N GLY A 347 3.05 10.29 11.28
CA GLY A 347 1.99 10.70 10.36
C GLY A 347 2.34 11.91 9.49
N VAL A 348 3.13 12.86 10.01
CA VAL A 348 3.66 14.01 9.26
C VAL A 348 4.67 13.55 8.21
N TYR A 349 5.64 12.70 8.57
CA TYR A 349 6.57 12.10 7.58
C TYR A 349 5.84 11.25 6.55
N GLN A 350 4.82 10.50 6.95
CA GLN A 350 4.01 9.69 6.05
C GLN A 350 3.24 10.57 5.04
N MET A 351 2.69 11.70 5.46
CA MET A 351 2.03 12.65 4.55
C MET A 351 3.03 13.40 3.66
N GLY A 352 4.17 13.84 4.23
CA GLY A 352 5.26 14.48 3.49
C GLY A 352 5.82 13.60 2.39
N GLY A 353 6.12 12.33 2.69
CA GLY A 353 6.61 11.35 1.71
C GLY A 353 5.60 10.94 0.62
N LEU A 354 4.30 11.18 0.82
CA LEU A 354 3.28 11.02 -0.24
C LEU A 354 3.20 12.24 -1.17
N ILE A 355 3.47 13.45 -0.68
CA ILE A 355 3.37 14.69 -1.46
C ILE A 355 4.70 15.05 -2.13
N TYR A 356 5.81 14.79 -1.45
CA TYR A 356 7.19 15.17 -1.79
C TYR A 356 8.16 13.99 -1.55
N PRO A 357 7.99 12.86 -2.28
CA PRO A 357 8.83 11.67 -2.12
C PRO A 357 10.33 11.92 -2.36
N GLU A 358 10.68 12.95 -3.12
CA GLU A 358 12.06 13.34 -3.43
C GLU A 358 12.74 14.16 -2.31
N TYR A 359 11.98 14.67 -1.34
CA TYR A 359 12.48 15.47 -0.20
C TYR A 359 12.38 14.75 1.15
N TYR A 360 11.33 13.95 1.38
CA TYR A 360 11.11 13.29 2.67
C TYR A 360 11.77 11.91 2.78
N PRO A 361 12.38 11.56 3.93
CA PRO A 361 12.87 10.22 4.19
C PRO A 361 11.71 9.22 4.37
N GLU A 362 12.01 7.93 4.31
CA GLU A 362 11.03 6.88 4.63
C GLU A 362 10.54 7.02 6.07
N TRP A 363 9.22 6.97 6.26
CA TRP A 363 8.59 7.15 7.58
C TRP A 363 8.72 5.91 8.49
N LYS A 364 8.96 4.72 7.93
CA LYS A 364 9.00 3.45 8.68
C LYS A 364 10.19 3.31 9.64
N PRO A 365 11.43 3.72 9.30
CA PRO A 365 12.51 3.83 10.27
C PRO A 365 12.16 4.72 11.48
N ILE A 366 11.46 5.84 11.25
CA ILE A 366 11.02 6.77 12.31
C ILE A 366 9.90 6.13 13.15
N ALA A 367 8.99 5.39 12.51
CA ALA A 367 7.97 4.59 13.19
C ALA A 367 8.58 3.51 14.08
N LYS A 368 9.61 2.82 13.59
CA LYS A 368 10.37 1.82 14.34
C LYS A 368 11.08 2.45 15.55
N GLU A 369 11.77 3.56 15.34
CA GLU A 369 12.43 4.31 16.42
C GLU A 369 11.42 4.68 17.52
N LEU A 370 10.29 5.29 17.15
CA LEU A 370 9.24 5.66 18.10
C LEU A 370 8.71 4.46 18.90
N LEU A 371 8.33 3.38 18.20
CA LEU A 371 7.65 2.23 18.80
C LEU A 371 8.60 1.38 19.65
N GLU A 372 9.83 1.14 19.19
CA GLU A 372 10.79 0.33 19.94
C GLU A 372 11.35 1.11 21.14
N LYS A 373 11.62 2.41 20.99
CA LYS A 373 12.21 3.24 22.05
C LYS A 373 11.20 3.63 23.13
N PHE A 374 10.02 4.09 22.76
CA PHE A 374 9.06 4.71 23.70
C PHE A 374 7.88 3.81 24.05
N TYR A 375 7.38 2.98 23.12
CA TYR A 375 6.25 2.08 23.37
C TYR A 375 6.68 0.68 23.83
N GLY A 376 7.95 0.30 23.64
CA GLY A 376 8.43 -1.07 23.86
C GLY A 376 7.84 -2.09 22.88
N ILE A 377 7.32 -1.63 21.74
CA ILE A 377 6.68 -2.46 20.71
C ILE A 377 7.69 -2.70 19.58
N LYS A 378 8.04 -3.96 19.34
CA LYS A 378 8.88 -4.35 18.20
C LYS A 378 8.16 -4.07 16.88
N TYR A 379 8.77 -3.27 16.00
CA TYR A 379 8.13 -2.91 14.72
C TYR A 379 8.42 -3.95 13.63
N GLU A 380 7.73 -5.08 13.72
CA GLU A 380 7.68 -6.12 12.68
C GLU A 380 6.21 -6.46 12.41
N ALA A 381 5.53 -5.61 11.63
CA ALA A 381 4.14 -5.82 11.28
C ALA A 381 4.02 -6.81 10.10
N PRO A 382 3.30 -7.95 10.23
CA PRO A 382 3.20 -8.92 9.15
C PRO A 382 2.43 -8.35 7.95
N VAL A 383 3.10 -8.35 6.79
CA VAL A 383 2.53 -7.85 5.54
C VAL A 383 1.63 -8.92 4.92
N THR A 384 0.32 -8.72 4.95
CA THR A 384 -0.62 -9.52 4.17
C THR A 384 -0.95 -8.84 2.84
N VAL A 385 -0.84 -9.60 1.76
CA VAL A 385 -1.19 -9.23 0.38
C VAL A 385 -2.12 -10.25 -0.24
N MET A 386 -2.73 -9.88 -1.36
CA MET A 386 -3.52 -10.78 -2.20
C MET A 386 -2.85 -10.94 -3.57
N ASP A 387 -2.66 -12.16 -4.03
CA ASP A 387 -2.12 -12.45 -5.36
C ASP A 387 -3.21 -12.41 -6.45
N SER A 388 -2.87 -12.65 -7.72
CA SER A 388 -3.83 -12.69 -8.84
C SER A 388 -4.74 -13.93 -8.83
N MET A 389 -4.69 -14.75 -7.79
CA MET A 389 -5.62 -15.86 -7.52
C MET A 389 -6.66 -15.54 -6.45
N GLY A 390 -6.58 -14.35 -5.83
CA GLY A 390 -7.36 -14.03 -4.63
C GLY A 390 -6.84 -14.68 -3.35
N ARG A 391 -5.65 -15.33 -3.37
CA ARG A 391 -5.06 -15.96 -2.19
C ARG A 391 -4.43 -14.89 -1.32
N LYS A 392 -4.78 -14.88 -0.02
CA LYS A 392 -4.07 -14.07 0.97
C LYS A 392 -2.76 -14.74 1.35
N VAL A 393 -1.65 -14.02 1.22
CA VAL A 393 -0.31 -14.47 1.58
C VAL A 393 0.27 -13.46 2.57
N THR A 394 0.69 -13.96 3.73
CA THR A 394 1.22 -13.15 4.84
C THR A 394 2.73 -13.33 4.98
N PHE A 395 3.45 -12.24 5.19
CA PHE A 395 4.91 -12.17 5.32
C PHE A 395 5.29 -11.55 6.66
N GLU A 396 5.80 -12.36 7.59
CA GLU A 396 6.30 -11.89 8.90
C GLU A 396 7.54 -10.99 8.81
N LYS A 397 8.28 -11.10 7.70
CA LYS A 397 9.45 -10.29 7.36
C LYS A 397 9.49 -10.04 5.86
N VAL A 398 10.22 -9.01 5.45
CA VAL A 398 10.59 -8.79 4.03
C VAL A 398 11.31 -10.05 3.50
N PRO A 399 10.95 -10.56 2.31
CA PRO A 399 11.69 -11.66 1.69
C PRO A 399 13.11 -11.24 1.31
N GLU A 400 14.07 -12.14 1.48
CA GLU A 400 15.50 -11.90 1.21
C GLU A 400 16.06 -12.76 0.08
N ARG A 401 15.36 -13.84 -0.32
CA ARG A 401 15.87 -14.83 -1.27
C ARG A 401 14.77 -15.23 -2.24
N VAL A 402 14.67 -14.51 -3.34
CA VAL A 402 13.54 -14.57 -4.27
C VAL A 402 13.91 -15.33 -5.54
N ILE A 403 13.09 -16.29 -5.94
CA ILE A 403 13.13 -16.87 -7.29
C ILE A 403 12.05 -16.22 -8.15
N VAL A 404 12.39 -15.77 -9.35
CA VAL A 404 11.46 -15.07 -10.24
C VAL A 404 11.28 -15.85 -11.54
N LEU A 405 10.07 -16.41 -11.74
CA LEU A 405 9.70 -17.22 -12.89
C LEU A 405 9.03 -16.39 -14.01
N SER A 406 9.38 -15.11 -14.14
CA SER A 406 8.84 -14.18 -15.14
C SER A 406 9.70 -12.91 -15.22
N GLY A 407 10.35 -12.68 -16.37
CA GLY A 407 11.16 -11.48 -16.57
C GLY A 407 10.40 -10.16 -16.37
N TYR A 408 9.09 -10.11 -16.63
CA TYR A 408 8.25 -8.93 -16.33
C TYR A 408 8.24 -8.58 -14.84
N TRP A 409 8.23 -9.57 -13.95
CA TRP A 409 8.21 -9.36 -12.49
C TRP A 409 9.62 -9.12 -11.94
N ALA A 410 10.66 -9.63 -12.61
CA ALA A 410 12.04 -9.25 -12.35
C ALA A 410 12.28 -7.78 -12.70
N GLU A 411 11.74 -7.30 -13.83
CA GLU A 411 11.78 -5.87 -14.20
C GLU A 411 11.07 -4.99 -13.16
N VAL A 412 9.91 -5.41 -12.60
CA VAL A 412 9.30 -4.68 -11.47
C VAL A 412 10.22 -4.63 -10.25
N MET A 413 10.82 -5.76 -9.84
CA MET A 413 11.75 -5.78 -8.70
C MET A 413 12.96 -4.86 -8.93
N HIS A 414 13.44 -4.77 -10.18
CA HIS A 414 14.51 -3.86 -10.56
C HIS A 414 14.08 -2.38 -10.46
N CYS A 415 12.91 -2.01 -10.98
CA CYS A 415 12.38 -0.64 -10.83
C CYS A 415 12.18 -0.23 -9.35
N LEU A 416 11.86 -1.18 -8.48
CA LEU A 416 11.77 -0.95 -7.03
C LEU A 416 13.15 -0.88 -6.34
N GLY A 417 14.22 -1.27 -7.03
CA GLY A 417 15.58 -1.35 -6.50
C GLY A 417 15.73 -2.43 -5.43
N VAL A 418 15.19 -3.63 -5.72
CA VAL A 418 15.24 -4.82 -4.86
C VAL A 418 15.60 -6.10 -5.65
N ASP A 419 16.21 -5.94 -6.81
CA ASP A 419 16.67 -7.04 -7.67
C ASP A 419 17.90 -7.78 -7.13
N ASP A 420 18.61 -7.19 -6.17
CA ASP A 420 19.70 -7.83 -5.40
C ASP A 420 19.22 -9.11 -4.68
N LYS A 421 17.97 -9.10 -4.20
CA LYS A 421 17.27 -10.22 -3.54
C LYS A 421 16.95 -11.39 -4.48
N ILE A 422 17.08 -11.23 -5.80
CA ILE A 422 16.84 -12.32 -6.75
C ILE A 422 17.99 -13.32 -6.65
N VAL A 423 17.69 -14.57 -6.30
CA VAL A 423 18.67 -15.67 -6.19
C VAL A 423 18.59 -16.67 -7.34
N GLY A 424 17.47 -16.71 -8.07
CA GLY A 424 17.29 -17.57 -9.24
C GLY A 424 16.20 -17.06 -10.18
N ILE A 425 16.28 -17.44 -11.44
CA ILE A 425 15.45 -16.91 -12.53
C ILE A 425 14.95 -18.02 -13.47
N ASP A 426 13.95 -17.73 -14.30
CA ASP A 426 13.56 -18.67 -15.36
C ASP A 426 14.58 -18.69 -16.52
N THR A 427 14.41 -19.65 -17.43
CA THR A 427 15.25 -19.80 -18.64
C THR A 427 15.05 -18.70 -19.70
N SER A 428 14.15 -17.73 -19.48
CA SER A 428 13.83 -16.68 -20.46
C SER A 428 14.24 -15.26 -20.03
N THR A 429 14.47 -15.05 -18.73
CA THR A 429 14.96 -13.82 -18.10
C THR A 429 16.37 -13.40 -18.56
N PRO A 430 17.35 -14.31 -18.82
CA PRO A 430 18.68 -13.92 -19.32
C PRO A 430 18.72 -13.33 -20.74
N ARG A 431 17.57 -13.18 -21.41
CA ARG A 431 17.48 -12.66 -22.78
C ARG A 431 17.70 -11.13 -22.80
N ASN A 432 17.44 -10.51 -23.93
CA ASN A 432 17.64 -9.09 -24.21
C ASN A 432 16.64 -8.21 -23.42
N GLN A 433 16.69 -8.20 -22.08
CA GLN A 433 15.80 -7.44 -21.18
C GLN A 433 16.53 -6.27 -20.51
N PHE A 434 15.79 -5.31 -19.95
CA PHE A 434 16.32 -4.26 -19.07
C PHE A 434 16.49 -4.79 -17.64
N LEU A 435 17.37 -5.77 -17.53
CA LEU A 435 17.85 -6.28 -16.25
C LEU A 435 19.37 -6.15 -16.22
N PRO A 436 19.97 -5.81 -15.07
CA PRO A 436 21.41 -5.76 -14.94
C PRO A 436 22.00 -7.17 -15.09
N ASP A 437 23.27 -7.26 -15.50
CA ASP A 437 23.94 -8.55 -15.70
C ASP A 437 24.03 -9.36 -14.38
N SER A 438 24.07 -8.67 -13.24
CA SER A 438 23.94 -9.26 -11.90
C SER A 438 22.69 -10.13 -11.73
N VAL A 439 21.58 -9.79 -12.41
CA VAL A 439 20.34 -10.58 -12.42
C VAL A 439 20.37 -11.61 -13.54
N LYS A 440 20.78 -11.24 -14.76
CA LYS A 440 20.81 -12.15 -15.93
C LYS A 440 21.72 -13.37 -15.74
N GLN A 441 22.76 -13.23 -14.92
CA GLN A 441 23.72 -14.31 -14.60
C GLN A 441 23.29 -15.19 -13.41
N LYS A 442 22.13 -14.93 -12.78
CA LYS A 442 21.65 -15.76 -11.66
C LYS A 442 21.32 -17.19 -12.15
N PRO A 443 21.44 -18.21 -11.29
CA PRO A 443 21.11 -19.59 -11.64
C PRO A 443 19.70 -19.74 -12.22
N GLN A 444 19.62 -20.42 -13.37
CA GLN A 444 18.36 -20.69 -14.05
C GLN A 444 17.69 -21.93 -13.45
N VAL A 445 16.43 -21.83 -13.05
CA VAL A 445 15.69 -22.91 -12.36
C VAL A 445 14.68 -23.63 -13.27
N GLY A 446 14.67 -23.35 -14.57
CA GLY A 446 13.69 -23.91 -15.52
C GLY A 446 12.55 -22.92 -15.84
N SER A 447 11.36 -23.43 -16.14
CA SER A 447 10.14 -22.61 -16.31
C SER A 447 8.87 -23.43 -16.08
N THR A 448 7.73 -22.78 -15.82
CA THR A 448 6.42 -23.44 -15.70
C THR A 448 5.95 -24.13 -16.98
N TRP A 449 6.60 -23.89 -18.11
CA TRP A 449 6.32 -24.51 -19.41
C TRP A 449 7.25 -25.68 -19.75
N SER A 450 8.50 -25.67 -19.26
CA SER A 450 9.54 -26.65 -19.58
C SER A 450 9.91 -27.58 -18.41
N GLY A 451 9.34 -27.35 -17.22
CA GLY A 451 9.69 -28.02 -15.97
C GLY A 451 10.64 -27.17 -15.11
N ILE A 452 10.60 -27.39 -13.80
CA ILE A 452 11.42 -26.72 -12.79
C ILE A 452 12.48 -27.68 -12.24
N ASN A 453 13.72 -27.21 -12.13
CA ASN A 453 14.79 -27.95 -11.48
C ASN A 453 14.73 -27.72 -9.96
N TRP A 454 14.02 -28.60 -9.27
CA TRP A 454 13.81 -28.52 -7.82
C TRP A 454 15.09 -28.70 -6.98
N GLU A 455 16.11 -29.39 -7.48
CA GLU A 455 17.42 -29.48 -6.81
C GLU A 455 18.12 -28.11 -6.81
N THR A 456 18.04 -27.37 -7.91
CA THR A 456 18.55 -25.99 -8.00
C THR A 456 17.70 -25.05 -7.13
N VAL A 457 16.37 -25.18 -7.14
CA VAL A 457 15.51 -24.39 -6.23
C VAL A 457 15.88 -24.61 -4.77
N ALA A 458 16.07 -25.87 -4.34
CA ALA A 458 16.44 -26.19 -2.97
C ALA A 458 17.85 -25.66 -2.60
N SER A 459 18.84 -25.78 -3.48
CA SER A 459 20.20 -25.29 -3.23
C SER A 459 20.28 -23.76 -3.10
N LEU A 460 19.36 -23.03 -3.73
CA LEU A 460 19.23 -21.58 -3.59
C LEU A 460 18.59 -21.13 -2.27
N ASN A 461 17.95 -22.03 -1.52
CA ASN A 461 17.26 -21.72 -0.25
C ASN A 461 16.39 -20.44 -0.31
N PRO A 462 15.38 -20.35 -1.19
CA PRO A 462 14.52 -19.19 -1.33
C PRO A 462 13.49 -19.08 -0.21
N ASP A 463 13.07 -17.87 0.14
CA ASP A 463 11.90 -17.62 1.01
C ASP A 463 10.64 -17.19 0.22
N LEU A 464 10.79 -16.89 -1.07
CA LEU A 464 9.70 -16.54 -1.98
C LEU A 464 9.95 -17.01 -3.43
N ILE A 465 8.93 -17.57 -4.07
CA ILE A 465 8.84 -17.69 -5.53
C ILE A 465 7.77 -16.72 -6.06
N ILE A 466 8.13 -15.91 -7.06
CA ILE A 466 7.20 -15.07 -7.82
C ILE A 466 7.04 -15.68 -9.20
N MET A 467 5.82 -15.97 -9.65
CA MET A 467 5.58 -16.58 -10.96
C MET A 467 4.51 -15.86 -11.79
N GLY A 468 4.65 -15.95 -13.11
CA GLY A 468 3.62 -15.56 -14.07
C GLY A 468 2.41 -16.50 -14.05
N ARG A 469 1.21 -15.97 -14.29
CA ARG A 469 0.00 -16.74 -14.66
C ARG A 469 -0.52 -16.23 -16.00
N TRP A 470 -0.74 -17.13 -16.94
CA TRP A 470 -1.05 -16.77 -18.35
C TRP A 470 -2.40 -17.29 -18.85
N LYS A 471 -3.19 -17.96 -18.00
CA LYS A 471 -4.50 -18.54 -18.34
C LYS A 471 -5.51 -18.42 -17.20
N GLY A 472 -6.79 -18.60 -17.54
CA GLY A 472 -7.94 -18.61 -16.61
C GLY A 472 -7.86 -19.63 -15.46
N GLY A 473 -6.91 -20.56 -15.47
CA GLY A 473 -6.55 -21.43 -14.34
C GLY A 473 -5.06 -21.77 -14.37
N PHE A 474 -4.55 -22.41 -13.33
CA PHE A 474 -3.17 -22.89 -13.32
C PHE A 474 -2.98 -24.03 -14.34
N THR A 475 -1.96 -23.90 -15.18
CA THR A 475 -1.38 -24.99 -15.95
C THR A 475 -0.70 -26.01 -15.03
N LYS A 476 -0.45 -27.23 -15.53
CA LYS A 476 0.19 -28.31 -14.76
C LYS A 476 1.50 -27.87 -14.08
N GLY A 477 2.36 -27.13 -14.79
CA GLY A 477 3.63 -26.64 -14.23
C GLY A 477 3.46 -25.50 -13.21
N GLU A 478 2.44 -24.65 -13.35
CA GLU A 478 2.10 -23.66 -12.32
C GLU A 478 1.53 -24.33 -11.07
N GLN A 479 0.74 -25.41 -11.21
CA GLN A 479 0.25 -26.23 -10.08
C GLN A 479 1.42 -26.91 -9.34
N GLU A 480 2.34 -27.53 -10.08
CA GLU A 480 3.54 -28.17 -9.54
C GLU A 480 4.36 -27.18 -8.69
N VAL A 481 4.52 -25.93 -9.14
CA VAL A 481 5.19 -24.89 -8.36
C VAL A 481 4.48 -24.60 -7.04
N ILE A 482 3.14 -24.53 -7.01
CA ILE A 482 2.41 -24.33 -5.75
C ILE A 482 2.59 -25.52 -4.79
N GLU A 483 2.44 -26.75 -5.30
CA GLU A 483 2.48 -27.97 -4.49
C GLU A 483 3.88 -28.21 -3.91
N ARG A 484 4.92 -28.21 -4.74
CA ARG A 484 6.31 -28.43 -4.30
C ARG A 484 6.85 -27.31 -3.42
N SER A 485 6.51 -26.05 -3.69
CA SER A 485 6.92 -24.95 -2.80
C SER A 485 6.31 -25.09 -1.41
N LYS A 486 5.06 -25.58 -1.31
CA LYS A 486 4.41 -25.86 -0.02
C LYS A 486 5.11 -26.98 0.75
N GLU A 487 5.54 -28.05 0.08
CA GLU A 487 6.35 -29.12 0.69
C GLU A 487 7.67 -28.59 1.26
N LEU A 488 8.30 -27.62 0.58
CA LEU A 488 9.55 -26.98 0.96
C LEU A 488 9.38 -25.79 1.93
N GLY A 489 8.15 -25.43 2.31
CA GLY A 489 7.85 -24.26 3.16
C GLY A 489 8.07 -22.89 2.49
N ILE A 490 8.25 -22.85 1.17
CA ILE A 490 8.51 -21.64 0.39
C ILE A 490 7.18 -20.95 0.04
N LYS A 491 7.09 -19.63 0.22
CA LYS A 491 5.89 -18.85 -0.15
C LYS A 491 5.85 -18.66 -1.66
N VAL A 492 4.65 -18.64 -2.26
CA VAL A 492 4.48 -18.39 -3.71
C VAL A 492 3.45 -17.32 -3.99
N LEU A 493 3.85 -16.31 -4.76
CA LEU A 493 2.96 -15.31 -5.35
C LEU A 493 2.74 -15.61 -6.83
N ALA A 494 1.48 -15.79 -7.22
CA ALA A 494 1.08 -15.98 -8.60
C ALA A 494 0.52 -14.66 -9.15
N PHE A 495 1.24 -14.06 -10.09
CA PHE A 495 0.90 -12.78 -10.68
C PHE A 495 0.70 -12.87 -12.19
N GLY A 496 -0.40 -12.31 -12.67
CA GLY A 496 -0.71 -12.25 -14.08
C GLY A 496 -2.20 -12.04 -14.31
N ILE A 497 -2.54 -11.51 -15.48
CA ILE A 497 -3.93 -11.27 -15.87
C ILE A 497 -4.57 -12.65 -16.05
N PRO A 498 -5.57 -13.02 -15.23
CA PRO A 498 -6.40 -14.17 -15.54
C PRO A 498 -7.26 -13.86 -16.76
N ASP A 499 -8.01 -14.85 -17.24
CA ASP A 499 -9.07 -14.58 -18.21
C ASP A 499 -10.07 -13.56 -17.62
N SER A 500 -10.25 -12.42 -18.30
CA SER A 500 -11.14 -11.33 -17.87
C SER A 500 -12.56 -11.85 -17.68
N ASN A 501 -12.99 -12.73 -18.59
CA ASN A 501 -14.26 -13.46 -18.55
C ASN A 501 -14.47 -14.31 -17.27
N VAL A 502 -13.38 -14.77 -16.65
CA VAL A 502 -13.42 -15.71 -15.51
C VAL A 502 -13.28 -15.00 -14.16
N THR A 503 -12.63 -13.83 -14.14
CA THR A 503 -12.19 -13.18 -12.89
C THR A 503 -12.65 -11.75 -12.70
N GLY A 504 -13.15 -11.08 -13.74
CA GLY A 504 -13.57 -9.68 -13.66
C GLY A 504 -12.44 -8.69 -13.35
N THR A 505 -11.17 -9.08 -13.51
CA THR A 505 -10.03 -8.17 -13.39
C THR A 505 -9.86 -7.37 -14.68
N GLU A 506 -9.89 -6.04 -14.56
CA GLU A 506 -9.69 -5.14 -15.70
C GLU A 506 -8.20 -4.92 -15.99
N MET A 507 -7.82 -5.07 -17.25
CA MET A 507 -6.56 -4.55 -17.77
C MET A 507 -6.68 -3.03 -18.01
N PRO A 508 -5.65 -2.23 -17.67
CA PRO A 508 -4.30 -2.61 -17.23
C PRO A 508 -4.09 -2.55 -15.71
N TYR A 509 -5.13 -2.25 -14.91
CA TYR A 509 -5.02 -2.04 -13.47
C TYR A 509 -4.35 -3.19 -12.72
N GLU A 510 -4.48 -4.44 -13.21
CA GLU A 510 -3.81 -5.59 -12.61
C GLU A 510 -2.27 -5.46 -12.59
N ASN A 511 -1.64 -4.91 -13.64
CA ASN A 511 -0.18 -4.65 -13.63
C ASN A 511 0.19 -3.65 -12.53
N ILE A 512 -0.60 -2.59 -12.41
CA ILE A 512 -0.38 -1.49 -11.44
C ILE A 512 -0.61 -1.99 -10.01
N ARG A 513 -1.61 -2.84 -9.80
CA ARG A 513 -1.87 -3.55 -8.53
C ARG A 513 -0.71 -4.46 -8.15
N ILE A 514 -0.15 -5.22 -9.09
CA ILE A 514 1.00 -6.11 -8.86
C ILE A 514 2.24 -5.29 -8.44
N ILE A 515 2.49 -4.14 -9.08
CA ILE A 515 3.57 -3.22 -8.69
C ILE A 515 3.40 -2.76 -7.23
N ARG A 516 2.21 -2.28 -6.85
CA ARG A 516 1.89 -1.89 -5.46
C ARG A 516 2.05 -3.03 -4.46
N VAL A 517 1.60 -4.23 -4.82
CA VAL A 517 1.73 -5.44 -3.99
C VAL A 517 3.20 -5.80 -3.76
N LEU A 518 4.03 -5.77 -4.81
CA LEU A 518 5.48 -6.01 -4.68
C LEU A 518 6.15 -4.91 -3.83
N GLY A 519 5.77 -3.65 -4.02
CA GLY A 519 6.18 -2.54 -3.15
C GLY A 519 5.93 -2.80 -1.67
N LYS A 520 4.71 -3.25 -1.33
CA LYS A 520 4.32 -3.56 0.06
C LYS A 520 5.13 -4.71 0.68
N ILE A 521 5.47 -5.73 -0.11
CA ILE A 521 6.21 -6.92 0.36
C ILE A 521 7.69 -6.63 0.59
N PHE A 522 8.28 -5.77 -0.24
CA PHE A 522 9.70 -5.45 -0.21
C PHE A 522 10.07 -4.16 0.53
N ASP A 523 9.10 -3.55 1.23
CA ASP A 523 9.27 -2.28 1.94
C ASP A 523 9.72 -1.15 0.99
N LYS A 524 8.95 -0.98 -0.10
CA LYS A 524 9.18 -0.05 -1.22
C LYS A 524 7.86 0.57 -1.72
N GLU A 525 6.85 0.71 -0.85
CA GLU A 525 5.53 1.25 -1.23
C GLU A 525 5.63 2.61 -1.93
N ARG A 526 6.52 3.50 -1.49
CA ARG A 526 6.70 4.82 -2.10
C ARG A 526 7.20 4.73 -3.55
N LYS A 527 8.30 4.02 -3.81
CA LYS A 527 8.78 3.75 -5.19
C LYS A 527 7.75 3.03 -6.05
N ALA A 528 7.00 2.10 -5.46
CA ALA A 528 5.94 1.39 -6.17
C ALA A 528 4.79 2.33 -6.55
N GLU A 529 4.44 3.28 -5.69
CA GLU A 529 3.43 4.29 -6.00
C GLU A 529 3.93 5.32 -7.01
N GLU A 530 5.20 5.76 -6.94
CA GLU A 530 5.83 6.62 -7.95
C GLU A 530 5.75 6.00 -9.36
N LEU A 531 6.06 4.70 -9.48
CA LEU A 531 5.94 3.94 -10.72
C LEU A 531 4.46 3.73 -11.10
N ALA A 532 3.59 3.43 -10.14
CA ALA A 532 2.17 3.22 -10.39
C ALA A 532 1.49 4.50 -10.91
N SER A 533 1.71 5.65 -10.28
CA SER A 533 1.18 6.95 -10.71
C SER A 533 1.70 7.36 -12.09
N PHE A 534 2.99 7.11 -12.39
CA PHE A 534 3.53 7.30 -13.74
C PHE A 534 2.74 6.48 -14.78
N LEU A 535 2.49 5.20 -14.50
CA LEU A 535 1.74 4.33 -15.42
C LEU A 535 0.25 4.68 -15.50
N GLU A 536 -0.36 5.12 -14.39
CA GLU A 536 -1.75 5.60 -14.33
C GLU A 536 -1.96 6.88 -15.14
N LYS A 537 -1.01 7.83 -15.11
CA LYS A 537 -1.05 9.06 -15.92
C LYS A 537 -1.26 8.75 -17.41
N TYR A 538 -0.35 7.98 -18.00
CA TYR A 538 -0.41 7.63 -19.41
C TYR A 538 -1.58 6.71 -19.74
N TYR A 539 -2.00 5.85 -18.82
CA TYR A 539 -3.20 5.05 -19.04
C TYR A 539 -4.48 5.91 -19.06
N ASN A 540 -4.62 6.86 -18.13
CA ASN A 540 -5.72 7.82 -18.13
C ASN A 540 -5.71 8.72 -19.37
N GLU A 541 -4.53 9.10 -19.85
CA GLU A 541 -4.35 9.83 -21.12
C GLU A 541 -4.80 8.97 -22.33
N ALA A 542 -4.41 7.70 -22.39
CA ALA A 542 -4.86 6.78 -23.44
C ALA A 542 -6.40 6.60 -23.45
N LEU A 543 -7.05 6.57 -22.29
CA LEU A 543 -8.51 6.54 -22.18
C LEU A 543 -9.16 7.88 -22.59
N ASP A 544 -8.54 9.01 -22.24
CA ASP A 544 -8.98 10.36 -22.65
C ASP A 544 -8.91 10.49 -24.18
N ILE A 545 -7.85 9.98 -24.82
CA ILE A 545 -7.72 9.90 -26.29
C ILE A 545 -8.82 9.00 -26.87
N ALA A 546 -8.96 7.76 -26.39
CA ALA A 546 -9.97 6.80 -26.88
C ALA A 546 -11.40 7.37 -26.79
N SER A 547 -11.71 8.12 -25.73
CA SER A 547 -13.03 8.76 -25.53
C SER A 547 -13.36 9.87 -26.54
N LYS A 548 -12.34 10.45 -27.19
CA LYS A 548 -12.47 11.55 -28.15
C LYS A 548 -12.53 11.09 -29.61
N ILE A 549 -12.26 9.82 -29.89
CA ILE A 549 -12.35 9.25 -31.24
C ILE A 549 -13.82 9.26 -31.68
N PRO A 550 -14.19 9.98 -32.76
CA PRO A 550 -15.57 10.04 -33.23
C PRO A 550 -16.10 8.66 -33.63
N ALA A 551 -17.40 8.43 -33.44
CA ALA A 551 -18.02 7.14 -33.71
C ALA A 551 -17.90 6.69 -35.19
N ASP A 552 -17.89 7.63 -36.14
CA ASP A 552 -17.66 7.39 -37.58
C ASP A 552 -16.19 7.15 -37.94
N LYS A 553 -15.26 7.34 -36.99
CA LYS A 553 -13.82 7.12 -37.15
C LYS A 553 -13.32 5.86 -36.46
N LYS A 554 -14.17 5.17 -35.68
CA LYS A 554 -13.78 3.91 -35.04
C LYS A 554 -13.46 2.85 -36.09
N LYS A 555 -12.33 2.18 -35.91
CA LYS A 555 -11.82 1.14 -36.81
C LYS A 555 -12.09 -0.24 -36.24
N ASN A 556 -12.49 -1.14 -37.14
CA ASN A 556 -12.58 -2.57 -36.90
C ASN A 556 -11.18 -3.20 -37.07
N VAL A 557 -10.74 -3.95 -36.07
CA VAL A 557 -9.41 -4.57 -36.01
C VAL A 557 -9.52 -6.09 -35.98
N LEU A 558 -8.61 -6.77 -36.67
CA LEU A 558 -8.34 -8.19 -36.46
C LEU A 558 -6.88 -8.35 -36.02
N ILE A 559 -6.63 -9.22 -35.03
CA ILE A 559 -5.29 -9.49 -34.51
C ILE A 559 -4.91 -10.94 -34.78
N VAL A 560 -3.82 -11.17 -35.50
CA VAL A 560 -3.28 -12.48 -35.87
C VAL A 560 -1.85 -12.69 -35.35
N TYR A 561 -1.46 -13.94 -35.08
CA TYR A 561 -0.11 -14.26 -34.60
C TYR A 561 0.84 -14.66 -35.74
N GLY A 562 1.94 -13.91 -35.93
CA GLY A 562 2.93 -14.19 -36.98
C GLY A 562 3.52 -15.61 -36.92
N SER A 563 3.69 -16.13 -35.71
CA SER A 563 4.13 -17.51 -35.45
C SER A 563 3.20 -18.58 -36.02
N SER A 564 1.91 -18.29 -36.23
CA SER A 564 0.98 -19.23 -36.86
C SER A 564 0.95 -19.17 -38.39
N ILE A 565 1.63 -18.17 -38.98
CA ILE A 565 1.64 -17.87 -40.42
C ILE A 565 2.95 -18.35 -41.07
N VAL A 566 4.09 -18.14 -40.41
CA VAL A 566 5.43 -18.49 -40.92
C VAL A 566 6.31 -19.16 -39.86
N GLY A 567 7.37 -19.84 -40.32
CA GLY A 567 8.31 -20.56 -39.45
C GLY A 567 7.74 -21.82 -38.80
N LYS A 568 8.48 -22.37 -37.83
CA LYS A 568 8.26 -23.72 -37.27
C LYS A 568 6.93 -23.97 -36.52
N TYR A 569 6.13 -22.92 -36.30
CA TYR A 569 4.84 -23.00 -35.61
C TYR A 569 3.65 -22.80 -36.57
N ALA A 570 3.90 -22.56 -37.87
CA ALA A 570 2.88 -22.46 -38.89
C ALA A 570 2.34 -23.85 -39.24
N THR A 571 1.09 -24.13 -38.85
CA THR A 571 0.41 -25.41 -39.08
C THR A 571 -0.77 -25.30 -40.06
N GLY A 572 -0.82 -24.22 -40.85
CA GLY A 572 -1.96 -23.87 -41.71
C GLY A 572 -3.18 -23.27 -40.98
N ALA A 573 -3.20 -23.32 -39.65
CA ALA A 573 -4.25 -22.73 -38.81
C ALA A 573 -3.72 -21.46 -38.12
N ILE A 574 -4.24 -20.32 -38.55
CA ILE A 574 -3.91 -18.98 -38.07
C ILE A 574 -4.54 -18.80 -36.70
N SER A 575 -3.72 -18.41 -35.72
CA SER A 575 -4.22 -18.05 -34.39
C SER A 575 -4.65 -16.59 -34.38
N ILE A 576 -5.84 -16.30 -33.85
CA ILE A 576 -6.37 -14.94 -33.69
C ILE A 576 -6.42 -14.56 -32.20
N SER A 577 -6.50 -13.27 -31.88
CA SER A 577 -6.64 -12.79 -30.49
C SER A 577 -8.10 -12.44 -30.17
N TYR A 578 -8.68 -13.12 -29.19
CA TYR A 578 -10.08 -12.98 -28.76
C TYR A 578 -10.20 -12.45 -27.30
N LYS A 579 -11.43 -12.25 -26.82
CA LYS A 579 -11.75 -11.69 -25.49
C LYS A 579 -10.98 -12.40 -24.37
N GLY A 580 -10.47 -11.62 -23.42
CA GLY A 580 -9.57 -12.09 -22.35
C GLY A 580 -8.09 -12.13 -22.73
N SER A 581 -7.71 -12.05 -24.01
CA SER A 581 -6.30 -11.89 -24.40
C SER A 581 -5.85 -10.43 -24.28
N ALA A 582 -4.66 -10.20 -23.70
CA ALA A 582 -4.15 -8.85 -23.48
C ALA A 582 -4.10 -7.98 -24.75
N TYR A 583 -3.78 -8.57 -25.91
CA TYR A 583 -3.74 -7.87 -27.19
C TYR A 583 -5.13 -7.39 -27.64
N ALA A 584 -6.17 -8.22 -27.48
CA ALA A 584 -7.53 -7.87 -27.87
C ALA A 584 -8.13 -6.81 -26.95
N GLU A 585 -7.99 -7.00 -25.63
CA GLU A 585 -8.47 -6.01 -24.63
C GLU A 585 -7.75 -4.66 -24.82
N THR A 586 -6.49 -4.67 -25.27
CA THR A 586 -5.74 -3.44 -25.58
C THR A 586 -6.30 -2.71 -26.82
N ALA A 587 -6.74 -3.44 -27.85
CA ALA A 587 -7.35 -2.83 -29.03
C ALA A 587 -8.71 -2.15 -28.70
N GLU A 588 -9.54 -2.78 -27.87
CA GLU A 588 -10.77 -2.19 -27.33
C GLU A 588 -10.48 -0.92 -26.50
N LEU A 589 -9.50 -1.02 -25.60
CA LEU A 589 -9.07 0.04 -24.68
C LEU A 589 -8.65 1.32 -25.43
N VAL A 590 -7.97 1.19 -26.58
CA VAL A 590 -7.57 2.35 -27.41
C VAL A 590 -8.69 2.88 -28.31
N GLY A 591 -9.92 2.40 -28.14
CA GLY A 591 -11.12 2.91 -28.81
C GLY A 591 -11.46 2.24 -30.15
N ALA A 592 -10.84 1.12 -30.48
CA ALA A 592 -11.17 0.30 -31.66
C ALA A 592 -12.19 -0.80 -31.31
N HIS A 593 -12.65 -1.57 -32.30
CA HIS A 593 -13.49 -2.76 -32.09
C HIS A 593 -12.81 -3.99 -32.70
N ASN A 594 -12.50 -5.01 -31.89
CA ASN A 594 -11.94 -6.26 -32.38
C ASN A 594 -13.06 -7.13 -32.96
N VAL A 595 -13.08 -7.32 -34.28
CA VAL A 595 -14.16 -8.07 -34.96
C VAL A 595 -14.29 -9.53 -34.53
N ALA A 596 -13.28 -10.09 -33.85
CA ALA A 596 -13.39 -11.39 -33.22
C ALA A 596 -14.41 -11.42 -32.06
N PHE A 597 -14.75 -10.27 -31.45
CA PHE A 597 -15.68 -10.16 -30.31
C PHE A 597 -17.15 -10.35 -30.72
N ASP A 598 -17.45 -10.25 -32.02
CA ASP A 598 -18.78 -10.52 -32.57
C ASP A 598 -19.13 -12.03 -32.59
N TYR A 599 -18.15 -12.90 -32.29
CA TYR A 599 -18.23 -14.35 -32.35
C TYR A 599 -17.99 -14.98 -30.98
N ASN A 600 -18.63 -16.12 -30.71
CA ASN A 600 -18.50 -16.80 -29.42
C ASN A 600 -17.47 -17.94 -29.47
N PHE A 601 -16.20 -17.63 -29.23
CA PHE A 601 -15.14 -18.63 -29.11
C PHE A 601 -14.93 -19.09 -27.67
N SER A 602 -14.59 -20.38 -27.48
CA SER A 602 -14.33 -20.99 -26.18
C SER A 602 -12.90 -20.77 -25.64
N THR A 603 -12.08 -19.98 -26.33
CA THR A 603 -10.69 -19.74 -25.96
C THR A 603 -10.20 -18.37 -26.44
N GLN A 604 -9.27 -17.79 -25.68
CA GLN A 604 -8.64 -16.50 -25.97
C GLN A 604 -7.80 -16.48 -27.27
N TYR A 605 -7.40 -17.66 -27.75
CA TYR A 605 -6.58 -17.83 -28.96
C TYR A 605 -7.21 -18.84 -29.93
N PRO A 606 -8.35 -18.50 -30.57
CA PRO A 606 -8.98 -19.37 -31.57
C PRO A 606 -8.02 -19.63 -32.73
N LYS A 607 -8.15 -20.80 -33.35
CA LYS A 607 -7.39 -21.16 -34.55
C LYS A 607 -8.33 -21.41 -35.71
N LEU A 608 -8.11 -20.70 -36.82
CA LEU A 608 -8.90 -20.76 -38.03
C LEU A 608 -7.98 -20.99 -39.24
N ASP A 609 -8.44 -21.76 -40.22
CA ASP A 609 -7.88 -21.68 -41.58
C ASP A 609 -8.18 -20.32 -42.22
N LEU A 610 -7.41 -19.97 -43.26
CA LEU A 610 -7.51 -18.68 -43.94
C LEU A 610 -8.90 -18.46 -44.56
N GLU A 611 -9.53 -19.51 -45.10
CA GLU A 611 -10.88 -19.45 -45.70
C GLU A 611 -11.92 -19.00 -44.67
N LYS A 612 -11.96 -19.61 -43.46
CA LYS A 612 -12.85 -19.15 -42.38
C LYS A 612 -12.51 -17.77 -41.87
N LEU A 613 -11.22 -17.41 -41.81
CA LEU A 613 -10.78 -16.09 -41.36
C LEU A 613 -11.29 -15.00 -42.31
N ILE A 614 -11.18 -15.21 -43.63
CA ILE A 614 -11.76 -14.34 -44.65
C ILE A 614 -13.29 -14.31 -44.52
N ALA A 615 -13.95 -15.47 -44.44
CA ALA A 615 -15.41 -15.57 -44.39
C ALA A 615 -16.06 -14.91 -43.15
N TYR A 616 -15.33 -14.80 -42.03
CA TYR A 616 -15.83 -14.17 -40.81
C TYR A 616 -15.48 -12.68 -40.68
N PHE A 617 -14.29 -12.29 -41.15
CA PHE A 617 -13.68 -11.00 -40.83
C PHE A 617 -13.20 -10.18 -42.04
N GLY A 618 -13.14 -10.78 -43.23
CA GLY A 618 -12.45 -10.23 -44.39
C GLY A 618 -12.96 -8.86 -44.82
N ASP A 619 -14.28 -8.72 -44.97
CA ASP A 619 -14.96 -7.48 -45.36
C ASP A 619 -15.01 -6.43 -44.23
N LYS A 620 -15.05 -6.88 -42.97
CA LYS A 620 -15.19 -6.02 -41.78
C LYS A 620 -13.88 -5.40 -41.29
N THR A 621 -12.73 -5.99 -41.59
CA THR A 621 -11.44 -5.61 -40.99
C THR A 621 -10.87 -4.36 -41.68
N ASP A 622 -10.81 -3.23 -40.96
CA ASP A 622 -10.19 -1.98 -41.45
C ASP A 622 -8.66 -2.00 -41.27
N VAL A 623 -8.19 -2.60 -40.17
CA VAL A 623 -6.75 -2.74 -39.84
C VAL A 623 -6.46 -4.18 -39.39
N LEU A 624 -5.45 -4.80 -40.01
CA LEU A 624 -4.96 -6.12 -39.63
C LEU A 624 -3.66 -5.99 -38.84
N ILE A 625 -3.71 -6.31 -37.55
CA ILE A 625 -2.53 -6.30 -36.67
C ILE A 625 -1.92 -7.70 -36.64
N VAL A 626 -0.63 -7.78 -36.98
CA VAL A 626 0.19 -8.98 -36.83
C VAL A 626 1.03 -8.83 -35.57
N VAL A 627 0.84 -9.70 -34.58
CA VAL A 627 1.64 -9.73 -33.35
C VAL A 627 2.64 -10.88 -33.38
N ASP A 628 3.85 -10.62 -32.91
CA ASP A 628 4.84 -11.66 -32.63
C ASP A 628 5.80 -11.20 -31.52
N TRP A 629 6.48 -12.15 -30.88
CA TRP A 629 7.54 -11.94 -29.90
C TRP A 629 8.95 -12.03 -30.50
N ASP A 630 9.06 -12.46 -31.77
CA ASP A 630 10.30 -12.72 -32.48
C ASP A 630 10.57 -11.65 -33.55
N PRO A 631 11.63 -10.84 -33.41
CA PRO A 631 11.91 -9.71 -34.31
C PRO A 631 12.27 -10.13 -35.73
N LYS A 632 12.67 -11.39 -35.96
CA LYS A 632 12.97 -11.89 -37.31
C LYS A 632 11.71 -12.40 -38.02
N ARG A 633 10.81 -13.04 -37.28
CA ARG A 633 9.59 -13.64 -37.83
C ARG A 633 8.48 -12.62 -38.08
N LEU A 634 8.38 -11.56 -37.27
CA LEU A 634 7.35 -10.53 -37.46
C LEU A 634 7.36 -9.90 -38.88
N PRO A 635 8.48 -9.39 -39.42
CA PRO A 635 8.50 -8.83 -40.77
C PRO A 635 8.24 -9.89 -41.85
N GLU A 636 8.73 -11.13 -41.67
CA GLU A 636 8.44 -12.26 -42.58
C GLU A 636 6.94 -12.56 -42.64
N ALA A 637 6.25 -12.57 -41.49
CA ALA A 637 4.80 -12.80 -41.41
C ALA A 637 4.00 -11.67 -42.08
N VAL A 638 4.37 -10.41 -41.83
CA VAL A 638 3.72 -9.24 -42.44
C VAL A 638 3.91 -9.24 -43.96
N GLU A 639 5.12 -9.52 -44.44
CA GLU A 639 5.40 -9.57 -45.88
C GLU A 639 4.69 -10.76 -46.54
N LYS A 640 4.63 -11.92 -45.86
CA LYS A 640 3.87 -13.07 -46.35
C LYS A 640 2.37 -12.77 -46.48
N ILE A 641 1.77 -12.04 -45.54
CA ILE A 641 0.37 -11.58 -45.64
C ILE A 641 0.19 -10.59 -46.81
N LYS A 642 1.09 -9.62 -46.96
CA LYS A 642 0.98 -8.59 -48.01
C LYS A 642 1.16 -9.16 -49.42
N SER A 643 2.04 -10.13 -49.59
CA SER A 643 2.41 -10.71 -50.90
C SER A 643 1.53 -11.88 -51.36
N ASP A 644 0.82 -12.56 -50.46
CA ASP A 644 0.01 -13.74 -50.80
C ASP A 644 -1.37 -13.33 -51.36
N PRO A 645 -1.72 -13.71 -52.61
CA PRO A 645 -3.00 -13.35 -53.22
C PRO A 645 -4.24 -13.79 -52.43
N ALA A 646 -4.17 -14.88 -51.66
CA ALA A 646 -5.31 -15.36 -50.87
C ALA A 646 -5.67 -14.40 -49.73
N TRP A 647 -4.70 -13.65 -49.19
CA TRP A 647 -4.95 -12.67 -48.13
C TRP A 647 -5.58 -11.37 -48.65
N GLN A 648 -5.54 -11.11 -49.95
CA GLN A 648 -6.09 -9.90 -50.60
C GLN A 648 -7.63 -9.84 -50.59
N GLU A 649 -8.30 -10.92 -50.16
CA GLU A 649 -9.74 -10.92 -49.88
C GLU A 649 -10.09 -10.24 -48.55
N ILE A 650 -9.10 -9.99 -47.67
CA ILE A 650 -9.26 -9.19 -46.46
C ILE A 650 -9.10 -7.70 -46.82
N LYS A 651 -10.12 -6.90 -46.50
CA LYS A 651 -10.18 -5.44 -46.74
C LYS A 651 -8.89 -4.73 -46.29
N ALA A 652 -8.48 -4.90 -45.04
CA ALA A 652 -7.25 -4.30 -44.51
C ALA A 652 -5.98 -4.68 -45.30
N VAL A 653 -5.90 -5.90 -45.84
CA VAL A 653 -4.73 -6.32 -46.65
C VAL A 653 -4.75 -5.62 -48.01
N LYS A 654 -5.92 -5.62 -48.66
CA LYS A 654 -6.16 -4.94 -49.95
C LYS A 654 -5.95 -3.43 -49.89
N GLU A 655 -6.28 -2.80 -48.77
CA GLU A 655 -6.08 -1.37 -48.51
C GLU A 655 -4.67 -1.03 -48.00
N GLY A 656 -3.81 -2.04 -47.76
CA GLY A 656 -2.44 -1.86 -47.27
C GLY A 656 -2.31 -1.67 -45.75
N ASN A 657 -3.41 -1.68 -45.01
CA ASN A 657 -3.54 -1.47 -43.56
C ASN A 657 -3.12 -2.72 -42.74
N VAL A 658 -1.95 -3.30 -43.05
CA VAL A 658 -1.36 -4.42 -42.30
C VAL A 658 -0.15 -3.94 -41.51
N VAL A 659 -0.27 -3.99 -40.18
CA VAL A 659 0.72 -3.44 -39.23
C VAL A 659 1.29 -4.56 -38.36
N GLY A 660 2.62 -4.65 -38.30
CA GLY A 660 3.31 -5.57 -37.39
C GLY A 660 3.65 -4.90 -36.05
N ILE A 661 3.33 -5.53 -34.93
CA ILE A 661 3.68 -5.07 -33.58
C ILE A 661 4.51 -6.14 -32.87
N LEU A 662 5.75 -5.79 -32.52
CA LEU A 662 6.67 -6.67 -31.78
C LEU A 662 6.38 -6.57 -30.27
N VAL A 663 5.77 -7.59 -29.69
CA VAL A 663 5.38 -7.63 -28.27
C VAL A 663 6.16 -8.73 -27.56
N SER A 664 7.05 -8.36 -26.63
CA SER A 664 7.94 -9.32 -25.99
C SER A 664 8.49 -8.83 -24.65
N SER A 665 8.38 -9.66 -23.60
CA SER A 665 9.22 -9.52 -22.40
C SER A 665 10.69 -9.65 -22.74
N TRP A 666 11.05 -10.50 -23.70
CA TRP A 666 12.42 -10.97 -23.91
C TRP A 666 13.30 -10.05 -24.75
N SER A 667 12.76 -8.92 -25.22
CA SER A 667 13.46 -7.94 -26.03
C SER A 667 13.27 -6.53 -25.47
N LYS A 668 14.37 -5.78 -25.45
CA LYS A 668 14.44 -4.35 -25.10
C LYS A 668 13.98 -3.47 -26.26
N ASP A 669 13.92 -4.04 -27.45
CA ASP A 669 13.52 -3.39 -28.69
C ASP A 669 12.04 -3.66 -29.02
N ALA A 670 11.30 -4.25 -28.07
CA ALA A 670 9.90 -4.63 -28.17
C ALA A 670 9.05 -3.94 -27.11
N VAL A 671 7.78 -3.69 -27.46
CA VAL A 671 6.79 -3.24 -26.47
C VAL A 671 6.30 -4.40 -25.61
N ALA A 672 5.64 -4.08 -24.50
CA ALA A 672 5.05 -5.06 -23.59
C ALA A 672 3.59 -4.75 -23.30
N LEU A 673 2.85 -5.78 -22.88
CA LEU A 673 1.48 -5.68 -22.34
C LEU A 673 1.42 -6.08 -20.85
N TYR A 674 2.58 -6.32 -20.23
CA TYR A 674 2.73 -6.76 -18.84
C TYR A 674 3.93 -6.08 -18.17
N GLY A 675 3.97 -6.11 -16.85
CA GLY A 675 5.07 -5.54 -16.08
C GLY A 675 5.12 -4.01 -16.17
N PRO A 676 6.26 -3.37 -15.86
CA PRO A 676 6.37 -1.91 -15.86
C PRO A 676 6.29 -1.30 -17.27
N ARG A 677 6.51 -2.11 -18.33
CA ARG A 677 6.48 -1.67 -19.73
C ARG A 677 5.09 -1.74 -20.38
N PHE A 678 4.02 -2.17 -19.70
CA PHE A 678 2.71 -2.44 -20.32
C PHE A 678 2.15 -1.25 -21.13
N ILE A 679 2.46 -0.03 -20.71
CA ILE A 679 1.96 1.21 -21.33
C ILE A 679 2.50 1.40 -22.75
N THR A 680 3.69 0.88 -23.04
CA THR A 680 4.28 0.92 -24.38
C THR A 680 3.44 0.15 -25.39
N GLY A 681 2.86 -0.98 -24.99
CA GLY A 681 1.96 -1.76 -25.83
C GLY A 681 0.63 -1.05 -26.09
N ILE A 682 0.07 -0.36 -25.08
CA ILE A 682 -1.14 0.45 -25.25
C ILE A 682 -0.91 1.53 -26.32
N TYR A 683 0.16 2.33 -26.20
CA TYR A 683 0.43 3.38 -27.17
C TYR A 683 0.87 2.84 -28.54
N ALA A 684 1.57 1.70 -28.61
CA ALA A 684 1.89 1.06 -29.89
C ALA A 684 0.64 0.56 -30.63
N PHE A 685 -0.33 -0.03 -29.94
CA PHE A 685 -1.63 -0.39 -30.52
C PHE A 685 -2.44 0.84 -30.91
N GLY A 686 -2.50 1.84 -30.02
CA GLY A 686 -3.17 3.11 -30.29
C GLY A 686 -2.61 3.81 -31.53
N HIS A 687 -1.30 3.93 -31.66
CA HIS A 687 -0.63 4.54 -32.80
C HIS A 687 -0.73 3.69 -34.08
N ALA A 688 -0.72 2.35 -33.97
CA ALA A 688 -0.91 1.46 -35.12
C ALA A 688 -2.31 1.56 -35.73
N ILE A 689 -3.35 1.77 -34.89
CA ILE A 689 -4.74 1.87 -35.34
C ILE A 689 -5.09 3.33 -35.68
N TYR A 690 -4.64 4.29 -34.87
CA TYR A 690 -5.03 5.70 -34.88
C TYR A 690 -3.81 6.63 -34.75
N PRO A 691 -2.87 6.62 -35.73
CA PRO A 691 -1.65 7.43 -35.69
C PRO A 691 -1.91 8.95 -35.63
N GLU A 692 -3.11 9.39 -36.02
CA GLU A 692 -3.56 10.78 -35.94
C GLU A 692 -4.07 11.21 -34.55
N TYR A 693 -4.29 10.26 -33.63
CA TYR A 693 -4.75 10.52 -32.25
C TYR A 693 -3.72 10.12 -31.18
N TYR A 694 -2.99 9.03 -31.38
CA TYR A 694 -1.99 8.53 -30.43
C TYR A 694 -0.57 8.93 -30.83
N PRO A 695 0.25 9.49 -29.91
CA PRO A 695 1.68 9.68 -30.15
C PRO A 695 2.42 8.33 -30.20
N ASP A 696 3.64 8.34 -30.75
CA ASP A 696 4.55 7.18 -30.67
C ASP A 696 4.82 6.84 -29.18
N TRP A 697 5.03 5.57 -28.88
CA TRP A 697 5.28 5.05 -27.55
C TRP A 697 6.73 5.29 -27.07
N LYS A 698 7.67 5.56 -27.98
CA LYS A 698 9.10 5.71 -27.67
C LYS A 698 9.42 6.82 -26.64
N PRO A 699 8.82 8.03 -26.68
CA PRO A 699 9.11 9.05 -25.66
C PRO A 699 8.64 8.64 -24.25
N ILE A 700 7.51 7.92 -24.15
CA ILE A 700 7.00 7.38 -22.88
C ILE A 700 7.98 6.32 -22.33
N TYR A 701 8.56 5.53 -23.25
CA TYR A 701 9.54 4.51 -22.94
C TYR A 701 10.88 5.08 -22.46
N GLU A 702 11.38 6.10 -23.14
CA GLU A 702 12.58 6.84 -22.73
C GLU A 702 12.39 7.47 -21.34
N GLU A 703 11.22 8.05 -21.04
CA GLU A 703 10.92 8.56 -19.70
C GLU A 703 10.86 7.42 -18.64
N LEU A 704 10.23 6.29 -18.96
CA LEU A 704 10.18 5.11 -18.08
C LEU A 704 11.59 4.58 -17.75
N LEU A 705 12.43 4.41 -18.77
CA LEU A 705 13.81 3.92 -18.61
C LEU A 705 14.66 4.90 -17.79
N LYS A 706 14.57 6.20 -18.09
CA LYS A 706 15.30 7.24 -17.36
C LYS A 706 14.89 7.31 -15.88
N ARG A 707 13.59 7.24 -15.59
CA ARG A 707 13.07 7.44 -14.23
C ARG A 707 13.16 6.21 -13.33
N PHE A 708 13.00 5.00 -13.88
CA PHE A 708 12.81 3.80 -13.07
C PHE A 708 13.86 2.71 -13.31
N TYR A 709 14.58 2.73 -14.43
CA TYR A 709 15.70 1.80 -14.70
C TYR A 709 17.07 2.46 -14.50
N ASN A 710 17.13 3.78 -14.26
CA ASN A 710 18.36 4.58 -14.20
C ASN A 710 19.21 4.45 -15.49
N MET A 711 18.55 4.40 -16.65
CA MET A 711 19.22 4.27 -17.96
C MET A 711 19.02 5.55 -18.77
N GLU A 712 20.10 6.13 -19.27
CA GLU A 712 20.06 7.27 -20.20
C GLU A 712 20.30 6.79 -21.64
N GLY A 713 19.35 7.06 -22.54
CA GLY A 713 19.46 6.88 -24.00
C GLY A 713 19.56 5.44 -24.49
#